data_AF-A0A1B9GUY5-F1
#
_entry.id   AF-A0A1B9GUY5-F1
#
_cell.length_a   1.000
_cell.length_b   1.000
_cell.length_c   1.000
_cell.angle_alpha   90.00
_cell.angle_beta   90.00
_cell.angle_gamma   90.00
#
_symmetry.space_group_name_H-M   'P 1'
#
loop_
_entity.id
_entity.type
_entity.pdbx_description
1 polymer ?
#
loop_
_entity_poly.entity_id
_entity_poly.type
_entity_poly.pdbx_seq_one_letter_code
_entity_poly.pdbx_strand_id
1 'polypeptide(L)'
;MPGITRAVSRMRASQVHLPTVASTPMIRPSILQRDRILSAAAPATPLSPLQIGRLSTTAVNSVGSAHKRSFSTSRVRREEAEEKKKEEWPERVLPVLKDKDVKRLQRQRNVGISAHIDSGKTTLTERILYYTGRIRDIHEVRGRDAVGAKMDSMELEREKGITIQSAATFADWLSPPPPTELKEGDVLLGTASEEGKEKFAINIIDTPGHVDFTIEVERALRVLDGAVLVLCAVSGVQSQTITVDRQMRRYNVPRLAFINKMDRAGSNPFRVIQQLRGKLKMNAAAVQVPIGAEGDFSGVVDIVRMKALYNEGVKGNQVVETDVIPDNVKALVQEKRAELIEQLSEADETLCDLFLNESPITELDIAQALRRATVSLKFTPVFMGSAIKNTGVQALLDGVCSYLPDPNEVHNQALDATLPAHAPPVPLVPAAEAPLVGLAFKLEEGRYGQLTYMRVYQGELKKGSVIYNARTGKKVKVPRLVRMHSDEMEDVETIGAGEICAMFGVECSSGDTFTDGTTTFSMTSMFVPEPVISLSIRPEGNETPNFSRALNRFQKEDPTFRVHVDSESQETIISGMGELHLDIYVERMKREYNVACVTGKPRVAFRETITEESKFNYTHKKQSGGSGQFGRVIGRIEPMETDPDTGKDTSFDNRIIGGNIPNQFIPAIEKGFQEALDRGLLTGHQISGCRFVLEDGSAHSVDSNELAFRLAAIGAFREAFQKAKPVILEPVMTVEVVAPIEFQGNVIGALNQRKGTIVDTEVRDDEFTLTAEVALNDMFGYSSQLRGMTQGKGEFSMEYKTHQPVMPNVQKDMMDAFRKKQLSK
;
A
#
# COMPACT_ATOMS: atom_id res chain seq x y z
N MET A 1 -23.81 21.87 65.32
CA MET A 1 -22.63 21.41 66.08
C MET A 1 -21.41 21.51 65.18
N PRO A 2 -20.58 22.54 65.36
CA PRO A 2 -19.30 22.74 64.68
C PRO A 2 -18.13 22.35 65.60
N GLY A 3 -16.99 21.97 65.02
CA GLY A 3 -15.69 21.85 65.71
C GLY A 3 -14.58 22.25 64.74
N ILE A 4 -14.04 23.49 64.77
CA ILE A 4 -12.97 23.98 65.67
C ILE A 4 -11.60 23.45 65.16
N THR A 5 -10.55 24.21 64.79
CA THR A 5 -10.15 25.64 64.94
C THR A 5 -8.88 25.87 64.09
N ARG A 6 -8.74 26.99 63.36
CA ARG A 6 -7.92 28.22 63.63
C ARG A 6 -6.39 28.06 63.88
N ALA A 7 -5.60 28.74 63.04
CA ALA A 7 -4.68 29.87 63.33
C ALA A 7 -3.80 30.07 62.06
N VAL A 8 -3.70 31.18 61.32
CA VAL A 8 -3.60 32.64 61.51
C VAL A 8 -2.29 33.14 62.14
N SER A 9 -1.63 34.03 61.35
CA SER A 9 -0.59 35.01 61.70
C SER A 9 0.87 34.48 61.65
N ARG A 10 1.87 35.17 61.09
CA ARG A 10 2.10 36.63 61.00
C ARG A 10 3.24 36.94 60.01
N MET A 11 3.17 38.14 59.43
CA MET A 11 4.25 38.83 58.72
C MET A 11 5.51 39.01 59.58
N ARG A 12 6.71 39.00 58.96
CA ARG A 12 7.68 40.11 59.04
C ARG A 12 8.82 39.94 58.04
N ALA A 13 9.17 41.08 57.45
CA ALA A 13 10.25 41.31 56.52
C ALA A 13 11.57 41.63 57.24
N SER A 14 12.69 41.29 56.60
CA SER A 14 13.98 42.02 56.57
C SER A 14 14.98 41.13 55.81
N GLN A 15 15.41 41.54 54.60
CA GLN A 15 16.74 42.11 54.31
C GLN A 15 17.93 41.16 54.58
N VAL A 16 19.04 41.11 53.85
CA VAL A 16 19.59 41.67 52.60
C VAL A 16 20.88 40.85 52.41
N HIS A 17 21.21 40.38 51.20
CA HIS A 17 22.56 40.51 50.62
C HIS A 17 22.63 39.95 49.19
N LEU A 18 22.62 40.89 48.25
CA LEU A 18 23.22 40.80 46.92
C LEU A 18 24.76 40.87 47.03
N PRO A 19 25.46 40.30 46.05
CA PRO A 19 26.58 40.98 45.41
C PRO A 19 26.21 41.37 43.96
N THR A 20 26.05 42.68 43.79
CA THR A 20 26.70 43.56 42.79
C THR A 20 27.87 42.95 41.99
N VAL A 21 28.23 43.31 40.75
CA VAL A 21 27.94 44.40 39.80
C VAL A 21 28.68 44.06 38.49
N ALA A 22 28.16 44.44 37.32
CA ALA A 22 28.88 45.15 36.24
C ALA A 22 28.27 44.89 34.85
N SER A 23 27.59 45.92 34.35
CA SER A 23 27.30 46.19 32.95
C SER A 23 28.49 46.87 32.27
N THR A 24 28.94 46.40 31.09
CA THR A 24 29.53 47.21 30.00
C THR A 24 29.75 46.33 28.74
N PRO A 25 29.89 46.90 27.54
CA PRO A 25 28.96 46.68 26.44
C PRO A 25 29.53 45.78 25.33
N MET A 26 28.67 45.06 24.60
CA MET A 26 29.07 44.56 23.29
C MET A 26 28.94 45.67 22.26
N ILE A 27 30.11 46.14 21.84
CA ILE A 27 30.41 47.14 20.83
C ILE A 27 29.88 46.68 19.46
N ARG A 28 29.11 47.54 18.78
CA ARG A 28 28.82 47.45 17.33
C ARG A 28 30.12 47.60 16.53
N PRO A 29 30.18 47.02 15.33
CA PRO A 29 30.29 47.92 14.19
C PRO A 29 29.29 47.58 13.08
N SER A 30 28.66 48.64 12.61
CA SER A 30 27.89 48.72 11.38
C SER A 30 28.79 49.20 10.24
N ILE A 31 28.44 48.80 9.01
CA ILE A 31 28.74 49.45 7.71
C ILE A 31 30.11 49.14 7.07
N LEU A 32 30.06 48.42 5.95
CA LEU A 32 30.63 48.79 4.64
C LEU A 32 29.99 47.83 3.60
N GLN A 33 28.88 48.21 2.98
CA GLN A 33 28.87 48.85 1.65
C GLN A 33 29.79 48.15 0.64
N ARG A 34 29.21 47.32 -0.24
CA ARG A 34 29.61 47.27 -1.64
C ARG A 34 28.39 47.03 -2.51
N ASP A 35 28.02 48.10 -3.19
CA ASP A 35 27.12 48.07 -4.32
C ASP A 35 27.82 48.82 -5.46
N ARG A 36 27.56 48.36 -6.69
CA ARG A 36 27.80 48.99 -8.01
C ARG A 36 29.17 48.81 -8.70
N ILE A 37 29.24 48.04 -9.79
CA ILE A 37 28.94 48.33 -11.23
C ILE A 37 30.16 48.94 -11.96
N LEU A 38 30.59 48.28 -13.05
CA LEU A 38 30.98 48.78 -14.39
C LEU A 38 31.97 47.78 -15.02
N SER A 39 31.59 47.01 -16.05
CA SER A 39 31.49 47.35 -17.48
C SER A 39 32.83 47.24 -18.25
N ALA A 40 32.67 46.90 -19.54
CA ALA A 40 33.67 46.86 -20.61
C ALA A 40 34.59 45.62 -20.58
N ALA A 41 34.95 44.96 -21.68
CA ALA A 41 34.50 44.99 -23.07
C ALA A 41 35.30 43.87 -23.77
N ALA A 42 34.65 42.98 -24.52
CA ALA A 42 35.29 42.35 -25.67
C ALA A 42 35.16 43.32 -26.86
N PRO A 43 36.23 43.47 -27.67
CA PRO A 43 36.14 43.06 -29.07
C PRO A 43 37.44 42.33 -29.48
N ALA A 44 37.50 41.44 -30.46
CA ALA A 44 36.83 41.47 -31.75
C ALA A 44 36.63 40.04 -32.31
N THR A 45 35.51 39.89 -33.01
CA THR A 45 35.24 38.92 -34.08
C THR A 45 36.14 39.17 -35.31
N PRO A 46 36.03 38.43 -36.44
CA PRO A 46 35.31 37.18 -36.73
C PRO A 46 36.21 36.14 -37.44
N LEU A 47 35.59 35.03 -37.85
CA LEU A 47 35.74 34.34 -39.15
C LEU A 47 36.01 32.83 -39.04
N SER A 48 34.97 32.04 -39.34
CA SER A 48 35.12 30.87 -40.22
C SER A 48 35.71 31.35 -41.56
N PRO A 49 36.51 30.57 -42.32
CA PRO A 49 35.97 29.33 -42.91
C PRO A 49 36.99 28.24 -43.33
N LEU A 50 36.45 27.10 -43.80
CA LEU A 50 36.93 26.23 -44.89
C LEU A 50 38.14 25.25 -44.71
N GLN A 51 37.78 23.97 -44.90
CA GLN A 51 38.33 22.99 -45.86
C GLN A 51 39.79 22.47 -45.82
N ILE A 52 39.84 21.13 -45.73
CA ILE A 52 40.52 20.16 -46.63
C ILE A 52 42.07 20.10 -46.65
N GLY A 53 42.56 18.88 -46.40
CA GLY A 53 43.61 18.23 -47.20
C GLY A 53 44.92 18.00 -46.45
N ARG A 54 45.23 16.77 -46.01
CA ARG A 54 45.80 15.62 -46.74
C ARG A 54 47.34 15.65 -46.87
N LEU A 55 47.90 14.43 -46.67
CA LEU A 55 49.20 13.89 -47.12
C LEU A 55 50.39 14.25 -46.21
N SER A 56 51.35 13.36 -45.90
CA SER A 56 51.93 12.23 -46.65
C SER A 56 52.75 11.34 -45.67
N THR A 57 52.63 10.00 -45.77
CA THR A 57 53.67 8.98 -46.11
C THR A 57 55.09 9.26 -45.59
N THR A 58 55.81 8.34 -44.93
CA THR A 58 56.41 7.11 -45.52
C THR A 58 56.96 6.15 -44.45
N ALA A 59 57.06 4.88 -44.84
CA ALA A 59 57.43 3.68 -44.07
C ALA A 59 58.95 3.41 -43.95
N VAL A 60 59.37 2.55 -43.00
CA VAL A 60 60.52 1.62 -43.11
C VAL A 60 60.31 0.37 -42.22
N ASN A 61 60.65 -0.81 -42.77
CA ASN A 61 60.65 -2.17 -42.20
C ASN A 61 61.81 -2.46 -41.22
N SER A 62 61.65 -3.43 -40.30
CA SER A 62 62.69 -4.45 -39.98
C SER A 62 62.15 -5.62 -39.14
N VAL A 63 62.89 -6.73 -39.18
CA VAL A 63 62.56 -8.14 -38.87
C VAL A 63 63.05 -8.55 -37.47
N GLY A 64 62.38 -9.50 -36.78
CA GLY A 64 63.05 -10.40 -35.82
C GLY A 64 62.28 -10.87 -34.56
N SER A 65 61.86 -12.14 -34.58
CA SER A 65 61.81 -13.13 -33.47
C SER A 65 61.86 -12.68 -31.99
N ALA A 66 60.83 -13.01 -31.19
CA ALA A 66 60.90 -13.97 -30.06
C ALA A 66 59.66 -13.91 -29.12
N HIS A 67 59.22 -15.10 -28.71
CA HIS A 67 58.19 -15.49 -27.74
C HIS A 67 57.85 -14.52 -26.59
N LYS A 68 56.55 -14.25 -26.38
CA LYS A 68 55.87 -14.40 -25.07
C LYS A 68 54.34 -14.27 -25.22
N ARG A 69 53.65 -15.08 -24.41
CA ARG A 69 52.21 -15.34 -24.34
C ARG A 69 51.35 -14.07 -24.30
N SER A 70 50.31 -14.00 -25.12
CA SER A 70 49.17 -13.09 -24.92
C SER A 70 47.87 -13.90 -24.81
N PHE A 71 47.12 -13.62 -23.75
CA PHE A 71 45.79 -14.15 -23.46
C PHE A 71 44.82 -13.75 -24.58
N SER A 72 43.93 -14.68 -24.95
CA SER A 72 42.81 -14.45 -25.84
C SER A 72 41.74 -13.58 -25.15
N THR A 73 41.74 -12.29 -25.41
CA THR A 73 40.61 -11.38 -25.14
C THR A 73 40.00 -10.94 -26.47
N SER A 74 39.49 -11.89 -27.25
CA SER A 74 38.80 -11.62 -28.52
C SER A 74 37.55 -12.49 -28.72
N ARG A 75 36.83 -12.77 -27.63
CA ARG A 75 35.46 -13.34 -27.69
C ARG A 75 34.40 -12.60 -26.87
N VAL A 76 34.76 -11.64 -26.02
CA VAL A 76 33.81 -10.95 -25.12
C VAL A 76 33.44 -9.53 -25.60
N ARG A 77 34.14 -8.99 -26.60
CA ARG A 77 33.92 -7.60 -27.09
C ARG A 77 33.31 -7.49 -28.49
N ARG A 78 32.68 -8.56 -28.98
CA ARG A 78 31.98 -8.57 -30.28
C ARG A 78 30.48 -8.83 -30.18
N GLU A 79 29.91 -8.92 -28.98
CA GLU A 79 28.46 -9.07 -28.77
C GLU A 79 27.81 -7.83 -28.12
N GLU A 80 28.57 -6.83 -27.65
CA GLU A 80 28.02 -5.62 -27.01
C GLU A 80 27.84 -4.42 -27.97
N ALA A 81 27.80 -4.68 -29.27
CA ALA A 81 27.45 -3.67 -30.27
C ALA A 81 26.55 -4.28 -31.35
N GLU A 82 25.63 -5.17 -30.98
CA GLU A 82 24.41 -5.31 -31.76
C GLU A 82 23.73 -3.95 -31.76
N GLU A 83 23.64 -3.35 -32.95
CA GLU A 83 22.75 -2.24 -33.23
C GLU A 83 21.39 -2.57 -32.62
N LYS A 84 21.03 -1.88 -31.52
CA LYS A 84 19.64 -1.84 -31.05
C LYS A 84 18.83 -1.29 -32.21
N LYS A 85 18.29 -2.17 -33.05
CA LYS A 85 17.20 -1.85 -33.96
C LYS A 85 16.20 -1.08 -33.11
N LYS A 86 15.96 0.19 -33.44
CA LYS A 86 14.83 0.92 -32.85
C LYS A 86 13.61 0.06 -33.17
N GLU A 87 13.06 -0.61 -32.16
CA GLU A 87 11.80 -1.31 -32.31
C GLU A 87 10.76 -0.25 -32.72
N GLU A 88 10.33 -0.31 -33.98
CA GLU A 88 9.28 0.55 -34.49
C GLU A 88 7.95 0.04 -33.94
N TRP A 89 7.30 0.85 -33.12
CA TRP A 89 5.98 0.58 -32.57
C TRP A 89 4.91 1.00 -33.58
N PRO A 90 3.78 0.28 -33.66
CA PRO A 90 2.71 0.64 -34.59
C PRO A 90 2.19 2.05 -34.28
N GLU A 91 2.15 2.90 -35.30
CA GLU A 91 1.57 4.24 -35.20
C GLU A 91 0.04 4.12 -35.08
N ARG A 92 -0.54 4.63 -33.98
CA ARG A 92 -1.96 4.46 -33.67
C ARG A 92 -2.70 5.77 -33.88
N VAL A 93 -3.79 5.72 -34.63
CA VAL A 93 -4.71 6.84 -34.77
C VAL A 93 -5.66 6.84 -33.57
N LEU A 94 -5.61 7.91 -32.76
CA LEU A 94 -6.49 8.05 -31.62
C LEU A 94 -7.92 8.41 -32.08
N PRO A 95 -8.96 7.85 -31.44
CA PRO A 95 -10.33 8.25 -31.68
C PRO A 95 -10.53 9.75 -31.44
N VAL A 96 -11.32 10.40 -32.28
CA VAL A 96 -11.68 11.82 -32.10
C VAL A 96 -12.89 11.92 -31.18
N LEU A 97 -12.78 12.72 -30.11
CA LEU A 97 -13.91 13.06 -29.26
C LEU A 97 -14.91 13.93 -30.00
N LYS A 98 -16.18 13.50 -30.04
CA LYS A 98 -17.28 14.28 -30.59
C LYS A 98 -17.76 15.31 -29.57
N ASP A 99 -18.34 16.42 -30.04
CA ASP A 99 -18.89 17.48 -29.18
C ASP A 99 -19.93 16.95 -28.18
N LYS A 100 -20.70 15.92 -28.57
CA LYS A 100 -21.67 15.26 -27.68
C LYS A 100 -20.98 14.55 -26.50
N ASP A 101 -19.84 13.90 -26.75
CA ASP A 101 -19.08 13.21 -25.72
C ASP A 101 -18.43 14.20 -24.77
N VAL A 102 -17.84 15.28 -25.32
CA VAL A 102 -17.24 16.37 -24.53
C VAL A 102 -18.26 16.99 -23.58
N LYS A 103 -19.44 17.38 -24.07
CA LYS A 103 -20.51 17.96 -23.22
C LYS A 103 -20.96 17.02 -22.11
N ARG A 104 -21.04 15.71 -22.39
CA ARG A 104 -21.42 14.71 -21.38
C ARG A 104 -20.34 14.58 -20.30
N LEU A 105 -19.08 14.46 -20.71
CA LEU A 105 -17.95 14.26 -19.80
C LEU A 105 -17.72 15.49 -18.91
N GLN A 106 -17.85 16.71 -19.45
CA GLN A 106 -17.69 17.96 -18.71
C GLN A 106 -18.58 18.08 -17.46
N ARG A 107 -19.73 17.41 -17.45
CA ARG A 107 -20.68 17.40 -16.33
C ARG A 107 -20.57 16.17 -15.44
N GLN A 108 -19.53 15.35 -15.63
CA GLN A 108 -19.27 14.16 -14.83
C GLN A 108 -18.07 14.37 -13.90
N ARG A 109 -18.18 13.90 -12.65
CA ARG A 109 -17.07 13.87 -11.69
C ARG A 109 -16.97 12.49 -11.05
N ASN A 110 -15.77 11.91 -11.05
CA ASN A 110 -15.48 10.67 -10.34
C ASN A 110 -14.53 10.98 -9.18
N VAL A 111 -15.07 11.02 -7.96
CA VAL A 111 -14.39 11.58 -6.78
C VAL A 111 -14.28 10.56 -5.65
N GLY A 112 -13.07 10.40 -5.11
CA GLY A 112 -12.84 9.64 -3.88
C GLY A 112 -12.84 10.51 -2.65
N ILE A 113 -13.42 10.05 -1.55
CA ILE A 113 -13.28 10.68 -0.24
C ILE A 113 -12.27 9.86 0.57
N SER A 114 -11.11 10.45 0.86
CA SER A 114 -10.00 9.76 1.54
C SER A 114 -9.43 10.61 2.68
N ALA A 115 -9.03 9.95 3.76
CA ALA A 115 -8.67 10.61 5.01
C ALA A 115 -8.10 9.61 6.02
N HIS A 116 -7.49 10.15 7.07
CA HIS A 116 -7.19 9.38 8.28
C HIS A 116 -8.48 8.86 8.97
N ILE A 117 -8.32 7.87 9.86
CA ILE A 117 -9.38 7.33 10.73
C ILE A 117 -10.02 8.48 11.52
N ASP A 118 -11.32 8.41 11.79
CA ASP A 118 -12.04 9.43 12.57
C ASP A 118 -11.91 10.87 12.06
N SER A 119 -11.57 11.09 10.78
CA SER A 119 -11.60 12.44 10.19
C SER A 119 -13.00 12.87 9.73
N GLY A 120 -13.97 11.95 9.79
CA GLY A 120 -15.37 12.19 9.42
C GLY A 120 -15.64 12.03 7.93
N LYS A 121 -15.00 11.06 7.25
CA LYS A 121 -15.25 10.70 5.83
C LYS A 121 -16.69 10.30 5.60
N THR A 122 -17.13 9.21 6.25
CA THR A 122 -18.49 8.69 6.15
C THR A 122 -19.52 9.75 6.52
N THR A 123 -19.25 10.54 7.57
CA THR A 123 -20.12 11.66 7.95
C THR A 123 -20.23 12.71 6.85
N LEU A 124 -19.12 13.07 6.18
CA LEU A 124 -19.12 14.00 5.06
C LEU A 124 -19.90 13.41 3.87
N THR A 125 -19.64 12.15 3.51
CA THR A 125 -20.34 11.44 2.43
C THR A 125 -21.85 11.44 2.65
N GLU A 126 -22.31 11.16 3.87
CA GLU A 126 -23.73 11.22 4.19
C GLU A 126 -24.33 12.62 4.00
N ARG A 127 -23.64 13.68 4.46
CA ARG A 127 -24.14 15.05 4.24
C ARG A 127 -24.24 15.37 2.75
N ILE A 128 -23.28 14.92 1.95
CA ILE A 128 -23.34 15.07 0.49
C ILE A 128 -24.56 14.37 -0.09
N LEU A 129 -24.84 13.13 0.31
CA LEU A 129 -26.02 12.40 -0.14
C LEU A 129 -27.34 13.06 0.29
N TYR A 130 -27.37 13.70 1.47
CA TYR A 130 -28.55 14.41 1.94
C TYR A 130 -28.81 15.68 1.13
N TYR A 131 -27.79 16.51 0.92
CA TYR A 131 -27.94 17.76 0.17
C TYR A 131 -28.24 17.52 -1.31
N THR A 132 -27.77 16.42 -1.88
CA THR A 132 -28.09 16.00 -3.25
C THR A 132 -29.48 15.34 -3.36
N GLY A 133 -30.23 15.25 -2.25
CA GLY A 133 -31.59 14.70 -2.23
C GLY A 133 -31.68 13.17 -2.33
N ARG A 134 -30.55 12.46 -2.22
CA ARG A 134 -30.48 11.01 -2.34
C ARG A 134 -30.90 10.28 -1.06
N ILE A 135 -30.62 10.86 0.11
CA ILE A 135 -31.13 10.36 1.40
C ILE A 135 -32.07 11.38 2.04
N ARG A 136 -33.12 10.89 2.71
CA ARG A 136 -34.13 11.73 3.37
C ARG A 136 -33.73 12.18 4.77
N ASP A 137 -32.95 11.35 5.44
CA ASP A 137 -32.50 11.55 6.81
C ASP A 137 -31.01 11.24 6.92
N ILE A 138 -30.39 11.75 7.98
CA ILE A 138 -28.96 11.63 8.22
C ILE A 138 -28.75 10.90 9.53
N HIS A 139 -27.88 9.89 9.53
CA HIS A 139 -27.69 8.98 10.65
C HIS A 139 -26.23 8.91 11.06
N GLU A 140 -25.92 9.17 12.32
CA GLU A 140 -24.53 9.12 12.76
C GLU A 140 -23.98 7.69 12.80
N VAL A 141 -22.71 7.53 12.42
CA VAL A 141 -21.98 6.24 12.44
C VAL A 141 -22.03 5.56 13.81
N ARG A 142 -22.02 6.36 14.90
CA ARG A 142 -22.21 5.90 16.29
C ARG A 142 -23.42 6.56 16.95
N GLY A 143 -24.50 6.75 16.18
CA GLY A 143 -25.74 7.34 16.68
C GLY A 143 -26.46 6.43 17.67
N ARG A 144 -27.31 7.02 18.52
CA ARG A 144 -28.17 6.27 19.45
C ARG A 144 -29.29 5.50 18.75
N ASP A 145 -29.47 5.73 17.46
CA ASP A 145 -30.64 5.31 16.69
C ASP A 145 -30.53 3.87 16.15
N ALA A 146 -29.42 3.17 16.40
CA ALA A 146 -29.13 1.79 15.96
C ALA A 146 -29.18 1.52 14.43
N VAL A 147 -29.59 2.51 13.61
CA VAL A 147 -29.64 2.41 12.14
C VAL A 147 -28.23 2.47 11.52
N GLY A 148 -27.35 3.33 12.05
CA GLY A 148 -26.01 3.57 11.51
C GLY A 148 -26.01 4.35 10.20
N ALA A 149 -24.82 4.69 9.70
CA ALA A 149 -24.68 5.43 8.45
C ALA A 149 -25.02 4.55 7.23
N LYS A 150 -25.66 5.10 6.19
CA LYS A 150 -26.08 4.34 4.98
C LYS A 150 -24.87 3.78 4.20
N MET A 151 -23.72 4.45 4.29
CA MET A 151 -22.50 4.04 3.59
C MET A 151 -21.79 2.84 4.23
N ASP A 152 -22.01 2.60 5.53
CA ASP A 152 -21.48 1.44 6.26
C ASP A 152 -22.59 0.37 6.31
N SER A 153 -22.79 -0.35 5.20
CA SER A 153 -23.89 -1.31 5.06
C SER A 153 -23.59 -2.67 5.69
N MET A 154 -22.31 -3.02 5.88
CA MET A 154 -21.92 -4.25 6.56
C MET A 154 -22.20 -4.16 8.06
N GLU A 155 -22.74 -5.23 8.64
CA GLU A 155 -22.96 -5.31 10.10
C GLU A 155 -21.67 -5.08 10.90
N LEU A 156 -20.54 -5.59 10.39
CA LEU A 156 -19.22 -5.41 11.01
C LEU A 156 -18.75 -3.95 11.01
N GLU A 157 -19.03 -3.21 9.93
CA GLU A 157 -18.69 -1.79 9.84
C GLU A 157 -19.49 -0.98 10.86
N ARG A 158 -20.79 -1.27 11.01
CA ARG A 158 -21.66 -0.63 12.01
C ARG A 158 -21.24 -0.95 13.44
N GLU A 159 -20.85 -2.19 13.71
CA GLU A 159 -20.42 -2.63 15.04
C GLU A 159 -19.08 -2.00 15.45
N LYS A 160 -18.10 -1.99 14.54
CA LYS A 160 -16.77 -1.41 14.81
C LYS A 160 -16.76 0.12 14.67
N GLY A 161 -17.72 0.68 13.92
CA GLY A 161 -17.79 2.10 13.56
C GLY A 161 -16.63 2.52 12.65
N ILE A 162 -16.21 1.65 11.73
CA ILE A 162 -15.16 1.91 10.73
C ILE A 162 -15.62 1.40 9.37
N THR A 163 -15.28 2.11 8.31
CA THR A 163 -15.44 1.63 6.93
C THR A 163 -14.36 0.61 6.62
N ILE A 164 -14.76 -0.57 6.14
CA ILE A 164 -13.90 -1.72 5.80
C ILE A 164 -13.77 -1.82 4.29
N GLN A 165 -14.89 -1.83 3.57
CA GLN A 165 -14.91 -1.86 2.11
C GLN A 165 -15.19 -0.48 1.52
N SER A 166 -14.65 -0.20 0.34
CA SER A 166 -14.99 1.02 -0.38
C SER A 166 -16.45 1.01 -0.85
N ALA A 167 -17.21 2.05 -0.52
CA ALA A 167 -18.63 2.16 -0.89
C ALA A 167 -18.79 3.12 -2.08
N ALA A 168 -19.38 2.63 -3.17
CA ALA A 168 -19.63 3.44 -4.36
C ALA A 168 -21.08 3.95 -4.37
N THR A 169 -21.24 5.24 -4.61
CA THR A 169 -22.54 5.89 -4.78
C THR A 169 -22.50 6.87 -5.93
N PHE A 170 -23.67 7.22 -6.43
CA PHE A 170 -23.83 8.33 -7.35
C PHE A 170 -24.82 9.36 -6.80
N ALA A 171 -24.57 10.62 -7.12
CA ALA A 171 -25.39 11.74 -6.73
C ALA A 171 -25.43 12.78 -7.85
N ASP A 172 -26.50 13.56 -7.89
CA ASP A 172 -26.64 14.68 -8.80
C ASP A 172 -26.53 15.98 -8.01
N TRP A 173 -25.73 16.93 -8.49
CA TRP A 173 -25.56 18.23 -7.85
C TRP A 173 -25.79 19.37 -8.84
N LEU A 174 -26.52 20.39 -8.41
CA LEU A 174 -26.69 21.62 -9.17
C LEU A 174 -25.56 22.58 -8.79
N SER A 175 -24.62 22.78 -9.70
CA SER A 175 -23.48 23.68 -9.51
C SER A 175 -23.38 24.65 -10.69
N PRO A 176 -22.80 25.84 -10.49
CA PRO A 176 -22.36 26.68 -11.61
C PRO A 176 -21.39 25.92 -12.53
N PRO A 177 -21.31 26.32 -13.82
CA PRO A 177 -20.36 25.74 -14.76
C PRO A 177 -18.91 26.01 -14.32
N PRO A 178 -17.94 25.19 -14.78
CA PRO A 178 -16.54 25.35 -14.37
C PRO A 178 -15.97 26.71 -14.79
N PRO A 179 -15.05 27.31 -14.01
CA PRO A 179 -14.50 28.64 -14.31
C PRO A 179 -13.87 28.81 -15.70
N THR A 180 -13.43 27.71 -16.32
CA THR A 180 -12.86 27.68 -17.68
C THR A 180 -13.87 27.94 -18.79
N GLU A 181 -15.17 27.80 -18.51
CA GLU A 181 -16.24 28.06 -19.48
C GLU A 181 -16.80 29.48 -19.37
N LEU A 182 -16.49 30.18 -18.28
CA LEU A 182 -16.95 31.54 -18.02
C LEU A 182 -16.14 32.56 -18.84
N LYS A 183 -16.84 33.52 -19.43
CA LYS A 183 -16.25 34.67 -20.13
C LYS A 183 -16.25 35.91 -19.24
N GLU A 184 -15.44 36.89 -19.62
CA GLU A 184 -15.37 38.17 -18.93
C GLU A 184 -16.75 38.87 -18.94
N GLY A 185 -17.33 39.09 -17.75
CA GLY A 185 -18.68 39.61 -17.56
C GLY A 185 -19.74 38.58 -17.13
N ASP A 186 -19.41 37.28 -17.16
CA ASP A 186 -20.26 36.24 -16.57
C ASP A 186 -20.16 36.28 -15.04
N VAL A 187 -21.28 36.06 -14.35
CA VAL A 187 -21.31 36.04 -12.89
C VAL A 187 -20.54 34.82 -12.38
N LEU A 188 -19.39 35.06 -11.72
CA LEU A 188 -18.75 34.02 -10.93
C LEU A 188 -19.69 33.63 -9.78
N LEU A 189 -20.31 32.47 -9.90
CA LEU A 189 -20.82 31.65 -8.79
C LEU A 189 -21.83 32.35 -7.83
N GLY A 190 -23.06 31.84 -7.77
CA GLY A 190 -23.99 32.09 -6.67
C GLY A 190 -24.59 30.79 -6.14
N THR A 191 -24.59 30.58 -4.81
CA THR A 191 -25.28 29.46 -4.17
C THR A 191 -26.78 29.76 -3.97
N ALA A 192 -27.17 31.04 -4.00
CA ALA A 192 -28.50 31.52 -3.63
C ALA A 192 -29.59 31.45 -4.73
N SER A 193 -29.25 31.50 -6.02
CA SER A 193 -30.21 31.40 -7.13
C SER A 193 -30.01 30.10 -7.92
N GLU A 194 -31.11 29.42 -8.30
CA GLU A 194 -31.04 28.27 -9.23
C GLU A 194 -30.74 28.70 -10.67
N GLU A 195 -30.92 29.99 -10.99
CA GLU A 195 -30.62 30.56 -12.29
C GLU A 195 -29.12 30.46 -12.60
N GLY A 196 -28.77 29.81 -13.72
CA GLY A 196 -27.40 29.63 -14.20
C GLY A 196 -26.67 28.38 -13.67
N LYS A 197 -27.31 27.54 -12.84
CA LYS A 197 -26.73 26.26 -12.40
C LYS A 197 -27.00 25.14 -13.40
N GLU A 198 -26.03 24.26 -13.54
CA GLU A 198 -26.14 23.06 -14.36
C GLU A 198 -26.07 21.81 -13.51
N LYS A 199 -26.63 20.72 -14.03
CA LYS A 199 -26.67 19.43 -13.34
C LYS A 199 -25.38 18.66 -13.60
N PHE A 200 -24.65 18.36 -12.53
CA PHE A 200 -23.46 17.51 -12.53
C PHE A 200 -23.77 16.13 -11.97
N ALA A 201 -23.27 15.09 -12.62
CA ALA A 201 -23.29 13.71 -12.14
C ALA A 201 -21.99 13.43 -11.38
N ILE A 202 -22.09 13.18 -10.08
CA ILE A 202 -20.96 12.92 -9.19
C ILE A 202 -21.00 11.46 -8.75
N ASN A 203 -20.01 10.68 -9.18
CA ASN A 203 -19.74 9.35 -8.64
C ASN A 203 -18.79 9.49 -7.46
N ILE A 204 -19.22 9.03 -6.29
CA ILE A 204 -18.48 9.14 -5.03
C ILE A 204 -18.05 7.74 -4.60
N ILE A 205 -16.76 7.58 -4.33
CA ILE A 205 -16.23 6.39 -3.68
C ILE A 205 -15.75 6.77 -2.28
N ASP A 206 -16.43 6.28 -1.25
CA ASP A 206 -15.97 6.43 0.13
C ASP A 206 -14.92 5.36 0.41
N THR A 207 -13.74 5.78 0.86
CA THR A 207 -12.58 4.89 1.05
C THR A 207 -12.31 4.64 2.53
N PRO A 208 -11.86 3.43 2.92
CA PRO A 208 -11.49 3.16 4.30
C PRO A 208 -10.29 4.01 4.72
N GLY A 209 -10.26 4.41 5.99
CA GLY A 209 -9.15 5.21 6.55
C GLY A 209 -8.09 4.42 7.28
N HIS A 210 -8.30 3.11 7.43
CA HIS A 210 -7.46 2.25 8.26
C HIS A 210 -6.34 1.62 7.42
N VAL A 211 -5.16 1.47 8.03
CA VAL A 211 -3.94 0.97 7.36
C VAL A 211 -4.12 -0.45 6.81
N ASP A 212 -4.85 -1.28 7.55
CA ASP A 212 -5.13 -2.67 7.16
C ASP A 212 -5.96 -2.81 5.87
N PHE A 213 -6.70 -1.77 5.48
CA PHE A 213 -7.52 -1.76 4.26
C PHE A 213 -6.93 -0.84 3.19
N THR A 214 -5.62 -0.65 3.19
CA THR A 214 -4.92 0.20 2.20
C THR A 214 -5.17 -0.23 0.75
N ILE A 215 -5.38 -1.52 0.49
CA ILE A 215 -5.71 -2.04 -0.84
C ILE A 215 -7.05 -1.53 -1.39
N GLU A 216 -8.04 -1.28 -0.53
CA GLU A 216 -9.31 -0.65 -0.92
C GLU A 216 -9.07 0.80 -1.37
N VAL A 217 -8.16 1.52 -0.71
CA VAL A 217 -7.76 2.88 -1.09
C VAL A 217 -7.00 2.87 -2.41
N GLU A 218 -6.04 1.96 -2.61
CA GLU A 218 -5.31 1.80 -3.88
C GLU A 218 -6.26 1.54 -5.05
N ARG A 219 -7.24 0.63 -4.85
CA ARG A 219 -8.24 0.28 -5.86
C ARG A 219 -9.14 1.46 -6.22
N ALA A 220 -9.63 2.18 -5.21
CA ALA A 220 -10.43 3.36 -5.43
C ALA A 220 -9.63 4.43 -6.18
N LEU A 221 -8.44 4.81 -5.70
CA LEU A 221 -7.64 5.88 -6.29
C LEU A 221 -7.23 5.59 -7.74
N ARG A 222 -7.01 4.33 -8.12
CA ARG A 222 -6.70 3.95 -9.51
C ARG A 222 -7.84 4.26 -10.49
N VAL A 223 -9.07 4.28 -9.98
CA VAL A 223 -10.32 4.37 -10.74
C VAL A 223 -10.94 5.76 -10.65
N LEU A 224 -10.40 6.66 -9.85
CA LEU A 224 -10.95 7.99 -9.66
C LEU A 224 -10.20 9.03 -10.52
N ASP A 225 -10.90 10.13 -10.84
CA ASP A 225 -10.33 11.25 -11.58
C ASP A 225 -9.90 12.38 -10.65
N GLY A 226 -10.54 12.48 -9.48
CA GLY A 226 -10.15 13.41 -8.43
C GLY A 226 -10.41 12.84 -7.05
N ALA A 227 -9.87 13.51 -6.03
CA ALA A 227 -10.09 13.12 -4.65
C ALA A 227 -10.31 14.32 -3.72
N VAL A 228 -11.01 14.08 -2.61
CA VAL A 228 -11.11 15.00 -1.48
C VAL A 228 -10.33 14.39 -0.31
N LEU A 229 -9.23 15.05 0.04
CA LEU A 229 -8.41 14.73 1.20
C LEU A 229 -9.01 15.40 2.45
N VAL A 230 -9.70 14.63 3.28
CA VAL A 230 -10.31 15.14 4.52
C VAL A 230 -9.29 15.15 5.66
N LEU A 231 -9.23 16.25 6.39
CA LEU A 231 -8.32 16.47 7.51
C LEU A 231 -9.11 16.93 8.73
N CYS A 232 -8.66 16.56 9.92
CA CYS A 232 -9.26 17.04 11.16
C CYS A 232 -8.65 18.40 11.55
N ALA A 233 -9.47 19.42 11.83
CA ALA A 233 -9.02 20.75 12.27
C ALA A 233 -8.16 20.72 13.55
N VAL A 234 -8.35 19.71 14.40
CA VAL A 234 -7.63 19.55 15.68
C VAL A 234 -6.40 18.65 15.55
N SER A 235 -6.49 17.55 14.80
CA SER A 235 -5.38 16.59 14.67
C SER A 235 -4.39 16.96 13.57
N GLY A 236 -4.86 17.64 12.52
CA GLY A 236 -4.07 18.00 11.35
C GLY A 236 -3.57 16.78 10.56
N VAL A 237 -2.33 16.86 10.05
CA VAL A 237 -1.72 15.80 9.24
C VAL A 237 -1.17 14.69 10.14
N GLN A 238 -1.73 13.49 9.99
CA GLN A 238 -1.36 12.27 10.70
C GLN A 238 -0.59 11.31 9.80
N SER A 239 -0.03 10.23 10.36
CA SER A 239 0.79 9.27 9.62
C SER A 239 0.06 8.64 8.43
N GLN A 240 -1.19 8.22 8.61
CA GLN A 240 -1.98 7.64 7.51
C GLN A 240 -2.35 8.68 6.46
N THR A 241 -2.44 9.96 6.80
CA THR A 241 -2.61 11.03 5.80
C THR A 241 -1.42 11.06 4.83
N ILE A 242 -0.20 10.83 5.34
CA ILE A 242 1.03 10.76 4.52
C ILE A 242 0.97 9.55 3.59
N THR A 243 0.56 8.38 4.10
CA THR A 243 0.37 7.17 3.28
C THR A 243 -0.64 7.41 2.16
N VAL A 244 -1.81 7.97 2.48
CA VAL A 244 -2.85 8.28 1.49
C VAL A 244 -2.35 9.30 0.45
N ASP A 245 -1.61 10.33 0.87
CA ASP A 245 -1.01 11.29 -0.06
C ASP A 245 0.01 10.64 -1.01
N ARG A 246 0.85 9.72 -0.49
CA ARG A 246 1.77 8.92 -1.30
C ARG A 246 1.03 8.09 -2.34
N GLN A 247 -0.10 7.48 -1.99
CA GLN A 247 -0.95 6.73 -2.91
C GLN A 247 -1.56 7.64 -3.99
N MET A 248 -2.09 8.80 -3.60
CA MET A 248 -2.63 9.79 -4.54
C MET A 248 -1.57 10.31 -5.51
N ARG A 249 -0.33 10.53 -5.05
CA ARG A 249 0.81 10.89 -5.92
C ARG A 249 1.19 9.79 -6.89
N ARG A 250 1.19 8.53 -6.44
CA ARG A 250 1.51 7.38 -7.30
C ARG A 250 0.60 7.30 -8.53
N TYR A 251 -0.69 7.60 -8.37
CA TYR A 251 -1.66 7.59 -9.46
C TYR A 251 -1.91 8.97 -10.07
N ASN A 252 -1.14 10.00 -9.70
CA ASN A 252 -1.28 11.36 -10.20
C ASN A 252 -2.72 11.90 -10.08
N VAL A 253 -3.39 11.69 -8.94
CA VAL A 253 -4.80 12.09 -8.74
C VAL A 253 -4.88 13.55 -8.24
N PRO A 254 -5.55 14.46 -8.97
CA PRO A 254 -5.86 15.81 -8.50
C PRO A 254 -6.72 15.80 -7.25
N ARG A 255 -6.41 16.69 -6.30
CA ARG A 255 -7.06 16.63 -5.00
C ARG A 255 -7.41 18.00 -4.43
N LEU A 256 -8.53 18.05 -3.73
CA LEU A 256 -8.93 19.15 -2.85
C LEU A 256 -8.67 18.74 -1.40
N ALA A 257 -8.29 19.67 -0.54
CA ALA A 257 -8.22 19.42 0.89
C ALA A 257 -9.48 19.98 1.57
N PHE A 258 -10.08 19.21 2.49
CA PHE A 258 -11.20 19.65 3.30
C PHE A 258 -10.88 19.51 4.79
N ILE A 259 -10.76 20.64 5.48
CA ILE A 259 -10.56 20.68 6.92
C ILE A 259 -11.92 20.56 7.60
N ASN A 260 -12.19 19.36 8.10
CA ASN A 260 -13.41 18.99 8.81
C ASN A 260 -13.27 19.18 10.33
N LYS A 261 -14.39 19.08 11.04
CA LYS A 261 -14.48 19.17 12.50
C LYS A 261 -14.07 20.53 13.07
N MET A 262 -14.38 21.60 12.34
CA MET A 262 -14.21 23.00 12.77
C MET A 262 -15.01 23.36 14.04
N ASP A 263 -15.94 22.51 14.45
CA ASP A 263 -16.75 22.63 15.64
C ASP A 263 -16.04 22.23 16.95
N ARG A 264 -14.89 21.55 16.86
CA ARG A 264 -14.19 21.02 18.04
C ARG A 264 -13.32 22.07 18.72
N ALA A 265 -13.26 22.00 20.05
CA ALA A 265 -12.34 22.80 20.85
C ALA A 265 -10.88 22.63 20.38
N GLY A 266 -10.16 23.74 20.21
CA GLY A 266 -8.79 23.76 19.68
C GLY A 266 -8.71 23.65 18.15
N SER A 267 -9.81 23.86 17.43
CA SER A 267 -9.81 23.89 15.96
C SER A 267 -8.93 25.03 15.45
N ASN A 268 -7.91 24.71 14.65
CA ASN A 268 -7.08 25.72 14.00
C ASN A 268 -6.76 25.29 12.56
N PRO A 269 -7.52 25.79 11.57
CA PRO A 269 -7.35 25.35 10.19
C PRO A 269 -6.05 25.87 9.56
N PHE A 270 -5.58 27.06 9.94
CA PHE A 270 -4.36 27.65 9.38
C PHE A 270 -3.11 26.85 9.78
N ARG A 271 -3.09 26.30 11.02
CA ARG A 271 -2.06 25.34 11.43
C ARG A 271 -2.07 24.09 10.56
N VAL A 272 -3.25 23.58 10.18
CA VAL A 272 -3.36 22.41 9.30
C VAL A 272 -2.83 22.72 7.90
N ILE A 273 -3.08 23.91 7.36
CA ILE A 273 -2.50 24.36 6.08
C ILE A 273 -0.97 24.41 6.16
N GLN A 274 -0.40 24.95 7.24
CA GLN A 274 1.05 24.92 7.45
C GLN A 274 1.59 23.49 7.52
N GLN A 275 0.85 22.56 8.12
CA GLN A 275 1.24 21.15 8.12
C GLN A 275 1.14 20.49 6.75
N LEU A 276 0.18 20.86 5.91
CA LEU A 276 0.11 20.42 4.51
C LEU A 276 1.37 20.85 3.74
N ARG A 277 1.77 22.12 3.89
CA ARG A 277 2.99 22.65 3.26
C ARG A 277 4.26 22.02 3.82
N GLY A 278 4.38 21.92 5.15
CA GLY A 278 5.59 21.43 5.81
C GLY A 278 5.76 19.91 5.74
N LYS A 279 4.75 19.14 6.15
CA LYS A 279 4.85 17.67 6.27
C LYS A 279 4.59 16.94 4.97
N LEU A 280 3.58 17.38 4.20
CA LEU A 280 3.30 16.77 2.90
C LEU A 280 4.09 17.43 1.78
N LYS A 281 4.72 18.61 1.97
CA LYS A 281 5.40 19.33 0.88
C LYS A 281 4.43 19.65 -0.28
N MET A 282 3.18 19.99 0.06
CA MET A 282 2.14 20.36 -0.91
C MET A 282 2.00 21.88 -0.97
N ASN A 283 1.99 22.46 -2.18
CA ASN A 283 1.58 23.85 -2.33
C ASN A 283 0.05 23.93 -2.15
N ALA A 284 -0.39 24.50 -1.04
CA ALA A 284 -1.79 24.53 -0.63
C ALA A 284 -2.11 25.87 0.04
N ALA A 285 -3.26 26.47 -0.26
CA ALA A 285 -3.72 27.65 0.45
C ALA A 285 -5.23 27.62 0.71
N ALA A 286 -5.66 28.43 1.67
CA ALA A 286 -7.06 28.58 2.01
C ALA A 286 -7.82 29.21 0.84
N VAL A 287 -8.93 28.59 0.43
CA VAL A 287 -9.94 29.25 -0.43
C VAL A 287 -11.11 29.83 0.39
N GLN A 288 -11.11 29.57 1.69
CA GLN A 288 -12.14 29.98 2.62
C GLN A 288 -11.56 30.45 3.95
N VAL A 289 -12.23 31.40 4.59
CA VAL A 289 -11.94 31.84 5.96
C VAL A 289 -13.14 31.52 6.86
N PRO A 290 -12.96 30.85 8.01
CA PRO A 290 -14.08 30.50 8.86
C PRO A 290 -14.68 31.72 9.57
N ILE A 291 -16.01 31.75 9.71
CA ILE A 291 -16.74 32.73 10.50
C ILE A 291 -17.03 32.10 11.86
N GLY A 292 -16.32 32.58 12.89
CA GLY A 292 -16.30 31.96 14.21
C GLY A 292 -15.39 30.73 14.29
N ALA A 293 -15.31 30.13 15.47
CA ALA A 293 -14.54 28.92 15.74
C ALA A 293 -15.29 28.03 16.74
N GLU A 294 -15.01 26.73 16.74
CA GLU A 294 -15.53 25.78 17.72
C GLU A 294 -17.07 25.80 17.84
N GLY A 295 -17.60 26.12 19.03
CA GLY A 295 -19.03 26.30 19.32
C GLY A 295 -19.71 27.34 18.42
N ASP A 296 -19.00 28.42 18.11
CA ASP A 296 -19.53 29.60 17.42
C ASP A 296 -19.29 29.58 15.91
N PHE A 297 -18.73 28.48 15.38
CA PHE A 297 -18.55 28.30 13.94
C PHE A 297 -19.92 28.25 13.24
N SER A 298 -20.18 29.25 12.38
CA SER A 298 -21.50 29.52 11.78
C SER A 298 -21.49 29.57 10.25
N GLY A 299 -20.33 29.74 9.64
CA GLY A 299 -20.21 29.90 8.19
C GLY A 299 -18.77 30.04 7.73
N VAL A 300 -18.61 30.32 6.43
CA VAL A 300 -17.30 30.55 5.79
C VAL A 300 -17.38 31.75 4.85
N VAL A 301 -16.31 32.51 4.74
CA VAL A 301 -16.14 33.52 3.69
C VAL A 301 -15.38 32.88 2.54
N ASP A 302 -15.99 32.88 1.36
CA ASP A 302 -15.32 32.52 0.10
C ASP A 302 -14.44 33.69 -0.33
N ILE A 303 -13.12 33.51 -0.28
CA ILE A 303 -12.17 34.59 -0.57
C ILE A 303 -11.87 34.74 -2.06
N VAL A 304 -12.35 33.83 -2.91
CA VAL A 304 -12.28 33.97 -4.38
C VAL A 304 -13.33 35.00 -4.81
N ARG A 305 -14.58 34.79 -4.39
CA ARG A 305 -15.73 35.67 -4.68
C ARG A 305 -15.91 36.88 -3.76
N MET A 306 -15.19 36.91 -2.63
CA MET A 306 -15.39 37.91 -1.56
C MET A 306 -16.82 37.92 -0.97
N LYS A 307 -17.41 36.75 -0.75
CA LYS A 307 -18.77 36.62 -0.20
C LYS A 307 -18.81 35.75 1.05
N ALA A 308 -19.66 36.12 1.99
CA ALA A 308 -19.91 35.34 3.19
C ALA A 308 -21.05 34.34 2.96
N LEU A 309 -20.82 33.09 3.35
CA LEU A 309 -21.74 31.96 3.23
C LEU A 309 -22.13 31.47 4.62
N TYR A 310 -23.42 31.49 4.91
CA TYR A 310 -24.02 30.95 6.13
C TYR A 310 -24.88 29.73 5.79
N ASN A 311 -24.79 28.69 6.61
CA ASN A 311 -25.65 27.53 6.51
C ASN A 311 -26.77 27.64 7.54
N GLU A 312 -27.96 27.99 7.08
CA GLU A 312 -29.18 28.11 7.88
C GLU A 312 -30.18 26.97 7.57
N GLY A 313 -31.30 26.97 8.30
CA GLY A 313 -32.37 25.99 8.11
C GLY A 313 -32.11 24.63 8.78
N VAL A 314 -33.02 23.69 8.52
CA VAL A 314 -33.00 22.36 9.15
C VAL A 314 -31.84 21.56 8.58
N LYS A 315 -30.87 21.23 9.44
CA LYS A 315 -29.62 20.54 9.06
C LYS A 315 -28.87 21.27 7.93
N GLY A 316 -28.85 22.62 7.95
CA GLY A 316 -28.03 23.43 7.04
C GLY A 316 -28.47 23.40 5.58
N ASN A 317 -29.74 23.08 5.29
CA ASN A 317 -30.28 22.93 3.94
C ASN A 317 -30.41 24.25 3.16
N GLN A 318 -30.40 25.40 3.83
CA GLN A 318 -30.50 26.71 3.22
C GLN A 318 -29.14 27.42 3.29
N VAL A 319 -28.52 27.66 2.13
CA VAL A 319 -27.29 28.46 2.06
C VAL A 319 -27.67 29.92 1.83
N VAL A 320 -27.32 30.78 2.79
CA VAL A 320 -27.53 32.23 2.71
C VAL A 320 -26.21 32.88 2.31
N GLU A 321 -26.21 33.57 1.18
CA GLU A 321 -25.07 34.27 0.62
C GLU A 321 -25.23 35.78 0.86
N THR A 322 -24.20 36.43 1.38
CA THR A 322 -24.21 37.87 1.66
C THR A 322 -22.92 38.52 1.19
N ASP A 323 -23.02 39.67 0.53
CA ASP A 323 -21.86 40.47 0.11
C ASP A 323 -21.15 41.18 1.28
N VAL A 324 -21.80 41.23 2.45
CA VAL A 324 -21.25 41.87 3.65
C VAL A 324 -20.39 40.88 4.42
N ILE A 325 -19.07 41.06 4.35
CA ILE A 325 -18.11 40.31 5.16
C ILE A 325 -18.10 40.88 6.59
N PRO A 326 -18.22 40.05 7.63
CA PRO A 326 -18.17 40.51 9.02
C PRO A 326 -16.84 41.21 9.38
N ASP A 327 -16.93 42.33 10.11
CA ASP A 327 -15.77 43.17 10.42
C ASP A 327 -14.68 42.43 11.23
N ASN A 328 -15.07 41.45 12.04
CA ASN A 328 -14.15 40.63 12.83
C ASN A 328 -13.21 39.75 11.99
N VAL A 329 -13.62 39.35 10.78
CA VAL A 329 -12.82 38.49 9.88
C VAL A 329 -12.30 39.24 8.66
N LYS A 330 -12.75 40.47 8.40
CA LYS A 330 -12.40 41.24 7.19
C LYS A 330 -10.90 41.42 6.99
N ALA A 331 -10.15 41.75 8.05
CA ALA A 331 -8.69 41.88 7.99
C ALA A 331 -8.01 40.54 7.65
N LEU A 332 -8.48 39.46 8.26
CA LEU A 332 -7.97 38.10 8.01
C LEU A 332 -8.28 37.63 6.58
N VAL A 333 -9.46 37.97 6.05
CA VAL A 333 -9.83 37.67 4.66
C VAL A 333 -8.89 38.36 3.66
N GLN A 334 -8.56 39.64 3.89
CA GLN A 334 -7.64 40.36 3.03
C GLN A 334 -6.22 39.76 3.07
N GLU A 335 -5.73 39.42 4.27
CA GLU A 335 -4.43 38.76 4.45
C GLU A 335 -4.40 37.41 3.71
N LYS A 336 -5.42 36.57 3.92
CA LYS A 336 -5.48 35.22 3.32
C LYS A 336 -5.74 35.24 1.83
N ARG A 337 -6.42 36.25 1.29
CA ARG A 337 -6.56 36.46 -0.15
C ARG A 337 -5.22 36.83 -0.78
N ALA A 338 -4.44 37.71 -0.14
CA ALA A 338 -3.09 38.03 -0.62
C ALA A 338 -2.19 36.79 -0.60
N GLU A 339 -2.21 36.01 0.48
CA GLU A 339 -1.49 34.73 0.59
C GLU A 339 -1.92 33.73 -0.48
N LEU A 340 -3.23 33.63 -0.78
CA LEU A 340 -3.74 32.76 -1.84
C LEU A 340 -3.18 33.16 -3.21
N ILE A 341 -3.20 34.45 -3.55
CA ILE A 341 -2.71 34.95 -4.84
C ILE A 341 -1.20 34.69 -4.97
N GLU A 342 -0.43 34.95 -3.92
CA GLU A 342 1.02 34.71 -3.88
C GLU A 342 1.35 33.22 -4.07
N GLN A 343 0.68 32.32 -3.35
CA GLN A 343 0.95 30.89 -3.47
C GLN A 343 0.45 30.30 -4.79
N LEU A 344 -0.61 30.87 -5.37
CA LEU A 344 -1.17 30.44 -6.65
C LEU A 344 -0.34 30.94 -7.84
N SER A 345 0.27 32.14 -7.74
CA SER A 345 1.17 32.66 -8.78
C SER A 345 2.47 31.84 -8.89
N GLU A 346 2.92 31.20 -7.81
CA GLU A 346 4.01 30.21 -7.88
C GLU A 346 3.63 28.95 -8.69
N ALA A 347 2.33 28.61 -8.77
CA ALA A 347 1.85 27.38 -9.39
C ALA A 347 1.28 27.56 -10.81
N ASP A 348 0.73 28.73 -11.14
CA ASP A 348 0.10 29.06 -12.43
C ASP A 348 0.83 30.20 -13.15
N GLU A 349 1.33 29.90 -14.36
CA GLU A 349 2.13 30.84 -15.16
C GLU A 349 1.35 32.10 -15.55
N THR A 350 0.08 31.95 -15.95
CA THR A 350 -0.73 33.11 -16.39
C THR A 350 -1.06 34.06 -15.25
N LEU A 351 -1.34 33.54 -14.05
CA LEU A 351 -1.54 34.38 -12.88
C LEU A 351 -0.22 35.00 -12.40
N CYS A 352 0.89 34.29 -12.55
CA CYS A 352 2.23 34.82 -12.27
C CYS A 352 2.55 36.06 -13.10
N ASP A 353 2.27 36.00 -14.41
CA ASP A 353 2.49 37.14 -15.31
C ASP A 353 1.63 38.34 -14.90
N LEU A 354 0.36 38.14 -14.56
CA LEU A 354 -0.52 39.22 -14.07
C LEU A 354 -0.01 39.83 -12.77
N PHE A 355 0.44 38.98 -11.84
CA PHE A 355 0.96 39.39 -10.53
C PHE A 355 2.27 40.17 -10.65
N LEU A 356 3.23 39.69 -11.45
CA LEU A 356 4.53 40.35 -11.68
C LEU A 356 4.38 41.70 -12.40
N ASN A 357 3.40 41.81 -13.29
CA ASN A 357 3.11 43.05 -14.02
C ASN A 357 2.21 44.02 -13.22
N GLU A 358 1.92 43.74 -11.95
CA GLU A 358 1.00 44.52 -11.10
C GLU A 358 -0.37 44.81 -11.76
N SER A 359 -0.81 43.89 -12.63
CA SER A 359 -2.09 44.00 -13.32
C SER A 359 -3.24 43.65 -12.38
N PRO A 360 -4.43 44.27 -12.55
CA PRO A 360 -5.58 43.96 -11.70
C PRO A 360 -6.02 42.52 -11.90
N ILE A 361 -5.94 41.71 -10.84
CA ILE A 361 -6.37 40.30 -10.84
C ILE A 361 -7.87 40.23 -10.53
N THR A 362 -8.65 39.70 -11.48
CA THR A 362 -10.09 39.51 -11.32
C THR A 362 -10.42 38.21 -10.57
N GLU A 363 -11.65 38.07 -10.09
CA GLU A 363 -12.11 36.82 -9.45
C GLU A 363 -12.10 35.63 -10.43
N LEU A 364 -12.35 35.91 -11.71
CA LEU A 364 -12.32 34.92 -12.80
C LEU A 364 -10.90 34.41 -13.04
N ASP A 365 -9.91 35.29 -13.04
CA ASP A 365 -8.51 34.91 -13.19
C ASP A 365 -8.07 33.96 -12.06
N ILE A 366 -8.47 34.26 -10.82
CA ILE A 366 -8.17 33.42 -9.64
C ILE A 366 -8.83 32.05 -9.79
N ALA A 367 -10.12 32.00 -10.12
CA ALA A 367 -10.85 30.74 -10.23
C ALA A 367 -10.33 29.86 -11.39
N GLN A 368 -9.96 30.45 -12.52
CA GLN A 368 -9.36 29.73 -13.63
C GLN A 368 -7.95 29.23 -13.29
N ALA A 369 -7.12 30.05 -12.64
CA ALA A 369 -5.81 29.64 -12.16
C ALA A 369 -5.90 28.51 -11.14
N LEU A 370 -6.86 28.58 -10.19
CA LEU A 370 -7.12 27.51 -9.23
C LEU A 370 -7.42 26.18 -9.93
N ARG A 371 -8.30 26.19 -10.95
CA ARG A 371 -8.63 24.97 -11.71
C ARG A 371 -7.40 24.43 -12.45
N ARG A 372 -6.69 25.26 -13.23
CA ARG A 372 -5.49 24.84 -13.99
C ARG A 372 -4.42 24.27 -13.07
N ALA A 373 -4.13 24.93 -11.95
CA ALA A 373 -3.12 24.50 -11.00
C ALA A 373 -3.54 23.22 -10.24
N THR A 374 -4.83 23.03 -9.98
CA THR A 374 -5.36 21.81 -9.34
C THR A 374 -5.29 20.61 -10.27
N VAL A 375 -5.78 20.74 -11.51
CA VAL A 375 -5.78 19.66 -12.51
C VAL A 375 -4.35 19.24 -12.87
N SER A 376 -3.40 20.19 -12.89
CA SER A 376 -1.98 19.93 -13.13
C SER A 376 -1.19 19.42 -11.91
N LEU A 377 -1.86 19.16 -10.77
CA LEU A 377 -1.25 18.66 -9.51
C LEU A 377 -0.25 19.61 -8.85
N LYS A 378 -0.17 20.88 -9.30
CA LYS A 378 0.77 21.87 -8.77
C LYS A 378 0.25 22.58 -7.53
N PHE A 379 -1.08 22.61 -7.34
CA PHE A 379 -1.72 23.31 -6.23
C PHE A 379 -2.87 22.50 -5.62
N THR A 380 -3.13 22.68 -4.33
CA THR A 380 -4.24 22.04 -3.61
C THR A 380 -5.09 23.09 -2.89
N PRO A 381 -6.30 23.38 -3.40
CA PRO A 381 -7.26 24.27 -2.74
C PRO A 381 -7.74 23.68 -1.40
N VAL A 382 -7.72 24.50 -0.34
CA VAL A 382 -8.13 24.08 1.01
C VAL A 382 -9.48 24.70 1.41
N PHE A 383 -10.50 23.84 1.47
CA PHE A 383 -11.84 24.14 1.98
C PHE A 383 -11.95 23.83 3.47
N MET A 384 -12.93 24.42 4.14
CA MET A 384 -13.12 24.28 5.58
C MET A 384 -14.60 24.08 5.92
N GLY A 385 -14.88 23.28 6.94
CA GLY A 385 -16.25 23.08 7.40
C GLY A 385 -16.41 22.13 8.58
N SER A 386 -17.67 21.87 8.91
CA SER A 386 -18.04 20.88 9.91
C SER A 386 -19.20 20.03 9.36
N ALA A 387 -18.88 18.77 9.03
CA ALA A 387 -19.88 17.83 8.56
C ALA A 387 -20.91 17.48 9.64
N ILE A 388 -20.57 17.58 10.93
CA ILE A 388 -21.52 17.30 12.02
C ILE A 388 -22.47 18.47 12.27
N LYS A 389 -21.96 19.71 12.18
CA LYS A 389 -22.78 20.93 12.29
C LYS A 389 -23.48 21.33 10.98
N ASN A 390 -23.29 20.56 9.91
CA ASN A 390 -23.93 20.82 8.61
C ASN A 390 -23.48 22.13 7.95
N THR A 391 -22.22 22.52 8.14
CA THR A 391 -21.69 23.82 7.69
C THR A 391 -20.50 23.63 6.74
N GLY A 392 -20.50 24.33 5.60
CA GLY A 392 -19.39 24.36 4.63
C GLY A 392 -19.31 23.18 3.65
N VAL A 393 -20.24 22.22 3.70
CA VAL A 393 -20.24 21.03 2.82
C VAL A 393 -20.70 21.38 1.39
N GLN A 394 -21.70 22.25 1.23
CA GLN A 394 -22.20 22.66 -0.09
C GLN A 394 -21.13 23.42 -0.87
N ALA A 395 -20.38 24.30 -0.19
CA ALA A 395 -19.29 25.03 -0.82
C ALA A 395 -18.16 24.10 -1.28
N LEU A 396 -17.92 22.98 -0.56
CA LEU A 396 -17.02 21.92 -1.02
C LEU A 396 -17.57 21.23 -2.29
N LEU A 397 -18.87 20.95 -2.38
CA LEU A 397 -19.47 20.33 -3.58
C LEU A 397 -19.36 21.22 -4.82
N ASP A 398 -19.55 22.53 -4.65
CA ASP A 398 -19.32 23.50 -5.72
C ASP A 398 -17.84 23.54 -6.12
N GLY A 399 -16.94 23.46 -5.14
CA GLY A 399 -15.49 23.33 -5.37
C GLY A 399 -15.11 22.06 -6.12
N VAL A 400 -15.74 20.92 -5.82
CA VAL A 400 -15.57 19.65 -6.54
C VAL A 400 -15.96 19.81 -8.01
N CYS A 401 -17.11 20.43 -8.29
CA CYS A 401 -17.54 20.63 -9.67
C CYS A 401 -16.64 21.64 -10.40
N SER A 402 -16.19 22.68 -9.71
CA SER A 402 -15.42 23.79 -10.29
C SER A 402 -13.95 23.46 -10.53
N TYR A 403 -13.29 22.79 -9.58
CA TYR A 403 -11.83 22.68 -9.55
C TYR A 403 -11.28 21.26 -9.81
N LEU A 404 -12.07 20.20 -9.60
CA LEU A 404 -11.63 18.85 -9.95
C LEU A 404 -11.84 18.55 -11.45
N PRO A 405 -11.03 17.63 -12.01
CA PRO A 405 -11.09 17.33 -13.42
C PRO A 405 -12.35 16.56 -13.80
N ASP A 406 -12.69 16.65 -15.08
CA ASP A 406 -13.62 15.71 -15.70
C ASP A 406 -12.86 14.52 -16.34
N PRO A 407 -13.55 13.42 -16.72
CA PRO A 407 -12.86 12.21 -17.18
C PRO A 407 -12.09 12.38 -18.50
N ASN A 408 -12.31 13.46 -19.26
CA ASN A 408 -11.56 13.77 -20.48
C ASN A 408 -10.20 14.44 -20.19
N GLU A 409 -10.08 15.18 -19.10
CA GLU A 409 -8.85 15.89 -18.72
C GLU A 409 -7.80 14.94 -18.12
N VAL A 410 -8.22 13.76 -17.66
CA VAL A 410 -7.33 12.75 -17.04
C VAL A 410 -6.70 11.85 -18.09
N HIS A 411 -5.38 11.79 -18.08
CA HIS A 411 -4.60 10.98 -19.02
C HIS A 411 -4.57 9.51 -18.57
N ASN A 412 -5.38 8.68 -19.24
CA ASN A 412 -5.44 7.25 -18.96
C ASN A 412 -4.64 6.44 -19.99
N GLN A 413 -3.94 5.42 -19.50
CA GLN A 413 -3.05 4.58 -20.30
C GLN A 413 -3.35 3.09 -20.09
N ALA A 414 -3.18 2.31 -21.16
CA ALA A 414 -3.27 0.86 -21.18
C ALA A 414 -2.02 0.24 -21.81
N LEU A 415 -1.82 -1.06 -21.59
CA LEU A 415 -0.78 -1.87 -22.23
C LEU A 415 -1.44 -2.73 -23.31
N ASP A 416 -0.74 -2.94 -24.42
CA ASP A 416 -1.20 -3.89 -25.44
C ASP A 416 -0.64 -5.28 -25.14
N ALA A 417 -1.50 -6.25 -24.86
CA ALA A 417 -1.07 -7.61 -24.52
C ALA A 417 -0.38 -8.35 -25.68
N THR A 418 -0.45 -7.82 -26.91
CA THR A 418 0.28 -8.38 -28.06
C THR A 418 1.73 -7.93 -28.12
N LEU A 419 2.08 -6.86 -27.42
CA LEU A 419 3.42 -6.28 -27.42
C LEU A 419 4.21 -6.72 -26.17
N PRO A 420 5.55 -6.72 -26.23
CA PRO A 420 6.39 -6.98 -25.05
C PRO A 420 6.10 -6.00 -23.91
N ALA A 421 6.39 -6.40 -22.67
CA ALA A 421 6.12 -5.58 -21.48
C ALA A 421 6.87 -4.23 -21.44
N HIS A 422 7.97 -4.09 -22.18
CA HIS A 422 8.73 -2.84 -22.32
C HIS A 422 8.19 -1.90 -23.41
N ALA A 423 7.12 -2.29 -24.10
CA ALA A 423 6.45 -1.45 -25.09
C ALA A 423 5.89 -0.17 -24.47
N PRO A 424 5.84 0.94 -25.22
CA PRO A 424 5.25 2.17 -24.73
C PRO A 424 3.74 1.96 -24.47
N PRO A 425 3.21 2.55 -23.39
CA PRO A 425 1.79 2.46 -23.09
C PRO A 425 0.94 3.19 -24.13
N VAL A 426 -0.27 2.69 -24.33
CA VAL A 426 -1.26 3.20 -25.28
C VAL A 426 -2.17 4.18 -24.55
N PRO A 427 -2.28 5.45 -25.00
CA PRO A 427 -3.22 6.40 -24.41
C PRO A 427 -4.66 6.03 -24.81
N LEU A 428 -5.56 6.11 -23.84
CA LEU A 428 -7.00 5.88 -24.05
C LEU A 428 -7.72 7.21 -24.20
N VAL A 429 -8.74 7.23 -25.07
CA VAL A 429 -9.60 8.40 -25.28
C VAL A 429 -11.03 8.04 -24.90
N PRO A 430 -11.72 8.80 -24.03
CA PRO A 430 -13.08 8.48 -23.58
C PRO A 430 -14.17 8.77 -24.63
N ALA A 431 -13.92 8.38 -25.88
CA ALA A 431 -14.88 8.45 -26.97
C ALA A 431 -15.83 7.24 -26.94
N ALA A 432 -17.13 7.47 -27.16
CA ALA A 432 -18.13 6.40 -27.15
C ALA A 432 -17.97 5.43 -28.34
N GLU A 433 -17.41 5.89 -29.46
CA GLU A 433 -17.18 5.09 -30.67
C GLU A 433 -15.86 4.31 -30.64
N ALA A 434 -15.02 4.54 -29.64
CA ALA A 434 -13.79 3.77 -29.45
C ALA A 434 -14.12 2.32 -29.03
N PRO A 435 -13.20 1.37 -29.25
CA PRO A 435 -13.33 0.02 -28.72
C PRO A 435 -13.51 0.01 -27.20
N LEU A 436 -14.35 -0.88 -26.68
CA LEU A 436 -14.60 -0.95 -25.25
C LEU A 436 -13.33 -1.30 -24.47
N VAL A 437 -13.02 -0.50 -23.44
CA VAL A 437 -12.04 -0.86 -22.40
C VAL A 437 -12.63 -0.50 -21.04
N GLY A 438 -12.85 -1.51 -20.21
CA GLY A 438 -13.33 -1.35 -18.83
C GLY A 438 -12.46 -2.09 -17.83
N LEU A 439 -12.26 -1.49 -16.65
CA LEU A 439 -11.48 -2.08 -15.55
C LEU A 439 -12.41 -2.52 -14.44
N ALA A 440 -12.39 -3.80 -14.09
CA ALA A 440 -13.03 -4.30 -12.88
C ALA A 440 -12.16 -4.01 -11.66
N PHE A 441 -12.69 -3.28 -10.68
CA PHE A 441 -11.89 -2.81 -9.54
C PHE A 441 -12.44 -3.19 -8.17
N LYS A 442 -13.71 -3.54 -8.06
CA LYS A 442 -14.30 -4.03 -6.81
C LYS A 442 -15.18 -5.23 -7.12
N LEU A 443 -15.04 -6.28 -6.32
CA LEU A 443 -15.90 -7.44 -6.34
C LEU A 443 -16.68 -7.47 -5.04
N GLU A 444 -17.98 -7.68 -5.15
CA GLU A 444 -18.88 -7.80 -4.02
C GLU A 444 -19.80 -8.97 -4.32
N GLU A 445 -20.08 -9.85 -3.36
CA GLU A 445 -21.09 -10.87 -3.58
C GLU A 445 -22.17 -10.69 -2.51
N GLY A 446 -23.32 -10.26 -3.01
CA GLY A 446 -24.53 -10.04 -2.22
C GLY A 446 -25.48 -11.23 -2.33
N ARG A 447 -26.68 -11.03 -1.82
CA ARG A 447 -27.74 -12.06 -1.82
C ARG A 447 -28.15 -12.54 -3.21
N TYR A 448 -27.91 -11.73 -4.24
CA TYR A 448 -28.31 -11.97 -5.63
C TYR A 448 -27.15 -12.48 -6.51
N GLY A 449 -26.00 -12.83 -5.91
CA GLY A 449 -24.80 -13.31 -6.58
C GLY A 449 -23.68 -12.26 -6.64
N GLN A 450 -22.64 -12.59 -7.40
CA GLN A 450 -21.47 -11.73 -7.57
C GLN A 450 -21.77 -10.50 -8.42
N LEU A 451 -21.51 -9.33 -7.84
CA LEU A 451 -21.45 -8.00 -8.42
C LEU A 451 -19.98 -7.66 -8.73
N THR A 452 -19.73 -7.27 -9.97
CA THR A 452 -18.43 -6.77 -10.41
C THR A 452 -18.55 -5.30 -10.75
N TYR A 453 -17.93 -4.44 -9.96
CA TYR A 453 -17.84 -3.01 -10.23
C TYR A 453 -16.76 -2.73 -11.25
N MET A 454 -17.12 -1.92 -12.25
CA MET A 454 -16.28 -1.60 -13.38
C MET A 454 -16.32 -0.10 -13.69
N ARG A 455 -15.17 0.45 -14.04
CA ARG A 455 -15.07 1.77 -14.69
C ARG A 455 -14.82 1.59 -16.18
N VAL A 456 -15.62 2.24 -17.01
CA VAL A 456 -15.43 2.27 -18.47
C VAL A 456 -14.53 3.45 -18.82
N TYR A 457 -13.41 3.19 -19.50
CA TYR A 457 -12.46 4.24 -19.92
C TYR A 457 -12.68 4.71 -21.35
N GLN A 458 -13.05 3.81 -22.25
CA GLN A 458 -13.39 4.12 -23.64
C GLN A 458 -14.44 3.15 -24.17
N GLY A 459 -15.19 3.59 -25.18
CA GLY A 459 -16.30 2.85 -25.76
C GLY A 459 -17.58 2.90 -24.93
N GLU A 460 -18.51 2.01 -25.25
CA GLU A 460 -19.83 1.91 -24.62
C GLU A 460 -20.12 0.44 -24.24
N LEU A 461 -20.58 0.22 -23.01
CA LEU A 461 -21.00 -1.09 -22.50
C LEU A 461 -22.53 -1.20 -22.55
N LYS A 462 -23.06 -2.21 -23.24
CA LYS A 462 -24.51 -2.43 -23.41
C LYS A 462 -24.95 -3.71 -22.74
N LYS A 463 -26.15 -3.71 -22.16
CA LYS A 463 -26.79 -4.92 -21.65
C LYS A 463 -26.93 -5.95 -22.77
N GLY A 464 -26.53 -7.20 -22.50
CA GLY A 464 -26.58 -8.30 -23.46
C GLY A 464 -25.37 -8.41 -24.39
N SER A 465 -24.43 -7.45 -24.37
CA SER A 465 -23.21 -7.54 -25.16
C SER A 465 -22.27 -8.65 -24.67
N VAL A 466 -21.36 -9.08 -25.54
CA VAL A 466 -20.31 -10.04 -25.20
C VAL A 466 -19.02 -9.27 -25.03
N ILE A 467 -18.40 -9.43 -23.86
CA ILE A 467 -17.11 -8.84 -23.50
C ILE A 467 -16.07 -9.94 -23.27
N TYR A 468 -14.81 -9.57 -23.31
CA TYR A 468 -13.66 -10.46 -23.24
C TYR A 468 -12.75 -10.04 -22.11
N ASN A 469 -12.37 -10.97 -21.24
CA ASN A 469 -11.37 -10.70 -20.21
C ASN A 469 -9.97 -10.71 -20.85
N ALA A 470 -9.25 -9.59 -20.80
CA ALA A 470 -7.95 -9.43 -21.47
C ALA A 470 -6.87 -10.37 -20.94
N ARG A 471 -6.93 -10.75 -19.65
CA ARG A 471 -5.95 -11.64 -19.01
C ARG A 471 -6.21 -13.11 -19.32
N THR A 472 -7.48 -13.54 -19.30
CA THR A 472 -7.83 -14.97 -19.45
C THR A 472 -8.35 -15.34 -20.84
N GLY A 473 -8.67 -14.36 -21.68
CA GLY A 473 -9.31 -14.55 -22.98
C GLY A 473 -10.75 -15.06 -22.91
N LYS A 474 -11.32 -15.22 -21.71
CA LYS A 474 -12.67 -15.77 -21.53
C LYS A 474 -13.73 -14.79 -22.02
N LYS A 475 -14.69 -15.33 -22.79
CA LYS A 475 -15.89 -14.62 -23.23
C LYS A 475 -16.92 -14.59 -22.11
N VAL A 476 -17.46 -13.41 -21.83
CA VAL A 476 -18.49 -13.17 -20.82
C VAL A 476 -19.64 -12.42 -21.48
N LYS A 477 -20.87 -12.90 -21.31
CA LYS A 477 -22.06 -12.16 -21.73
C LYS A 477 -22.53 -11.29 -20.58
N VAL A 478 -22.79 -10.01 -20.83
CA VAL A 478 -23.28 -9.05 -19.83
C VAL A 478 -24.78 -9.28 -19.60
N PRO A 479 -25.22 -9.86 -18.47
CA PRO A 479 -26.64 -10.21 -18.31
C PRO A 479 -27.48 -9.00 -17.89
N ARG A 480 -26.94 -8.18 -16.97
CA ARG A 480 -27.61 -7.04 -16.36
C ARG A 480 -26.56 -6.01 -15.95
N LEU A 481 -26.84 -4.74 -16.24
CA LEU A 481 -26.04 -3.58 -15.85
C LEU A 481 -26.83 -2.76 -14.85
N VAL A 482 -26.18 -2.36 -13.76
CA VAL A 482 -26.79 -1.51 -12.74
C VAL A 482 -25.85 -0.38 -12.32
N ARG A 483 -26.44 0.75 -11.93
CA ARG A 483 -25.76 1.78 -11.15
C ARG A 483 -26.08 1.55 -9.68
N MET A 484 -25.03 1.50 -8.86
CA MET A 484 -25.14 1.24 -7.44
C MET A 484 -25.30 2.56 -6.68
N HIS A 485 -26.27 2.61 -5.79
CA HIS A 485 -26.42 3.65 -4.79
C HIS A 485 -26.44 3.01 -3.40
N SER A 486 -25.25 2.75 -2.85
CA SER A 486 -25.11 1.98 -1.61
C SER A 486 -25.81 0.62 -1.82
N ASP A 487 -26.89 0.31 -1.09
CA ASP A 487 -27.61 -0.95 -1.20
C ASP A 487 -28.74 -0.97 -2.25
N GLU A 488 -29.06 0.18 -2.86
CA GLU A 488 -30.10 0.31 -3.88
C GLU A 488 -29.52 0.20 -5.30
N MET A 489 -30.25 -0.46 -6.20
CA MET A 489 -29.79 -0.76 -7.56
C MET A 489 -30.70 -0.10 -8.59
N GLU A 490 -30.13 0.70 -9.48
CA GLU A 490 -30.83 1.27 -10.64
C GLU A 490 -30.43 0.50 -11.90
N ASP A 491 -31.40 -0.07 -12.60
CA ASP A 491 -31.18 -0.76 -13.87
C ASP A 491 -30.88 0.22 -14.99
N VAL A 492 -29.80 -0.05 -15.74
CA VAL A 492 -29.40 0.78 -16.88
C VAL A 492 -29.18 -0.10 -18.12
N GLU A 493 -29.56 0.40 -19.30
CA GLU A 493 -29.39 -0.33 -20.55
C GLU A 493 -27.97 -0.18 -21.13
N THR A 494 -27.39 1.01 -21.05
CA THR A 494 -26.05 1.32 -21.56
C THR A 494 -25.26 2.21 -20.61
N ILE A 495 -23.93 2.04 -20.61
CA ILE A 495 -22.97 2.81 -19.81
C ILE A 495 -21.87 3.31 -20.73
N GLY A 496 -21.62 4.62 -20.71
CA GLY A 496 -20.61 5.26 -21.56
C GLY A 496 -19.24 5.37 -20.90
N ALA A 497 -18.25 5.78 -21.70
CA ALA A 497 -16.91 6.10 -21.22
C ALA A 497 -16.95 7.16 -20.10
N GLY A 498 -16.09 6.98 -19.09
CA GLY A 498 -16.00 7.80 -17.89
C GLY A 498 -16.86 7.31 -16.73
N GLU A 499 -17.88 6.48 -16.95
CA GLU A 499 -18.83 6.07 -15.91
C GLU A 499 -18.41 4.80 -15.14
N ILE A 500 -18.98 4.67 -13.94
CA ILE A 500 -18.83 3.51 -13.05
C ILE A 500 -20.17 2.75 -13.04
N CYS A 501 -20.10 1.43 -13.19
CA CYS A 501 -21.26 0.54 -13.15
C CYS A 501 -20.94 -0.76 -12.43
N ALA A 502 -21.96 -1.55 -12.13
CA ALA A 502 -21.80 -2.92 -11.66
C ALA A 502 -22.51 -3.91 -12.60
N MET A 503 -21.91 -5.08 -12.76
CA MET A 503 -22.44 -6.18 -13.56
C MET A 503 -22.74 -7.40 -12.68
N PHE A 504 -23.81 -8.12 -13.01
CA PHE A 504 -24.17 -9.36 -12.32
C PHE A 504 -23.56 -10.60 -12.95
N GLY A 505 -23.18 -11.58 -12.12
CA GLY A 505 -22.86 -12.93 -12.57
C GLY A 505 -21.62 -13.03 -13.45
N VAL A 506 -20.74 -12.03 -13.37
CA VAL A 506 -19.45 -12.03 -14.05
C VAL A 506 -18.38 -12.49 -13.06
N GLU A 507 -17.84 -13.69 -13.32
CA GLU A 507 -16.70 -14.20 -12.55
C GLU A 507 -15.39 -13.61 -13.10
N CYS A 508 -14.73 -12.79 -12.27
CA CYS A 508 -13.39 -12.29 -12.54
C CYS A 508 -12.61 -12.04 -11.25
N SER A 509 -11.37 -11.60 -11.40
CA SER A 509 -10.54 -11.10 -10.29
C SER A 509 -10.54 -9.57 -10.27
N SER A 510 -10.33 -8.98 -9.10
CA SER A 510 -10.12 -7.52 -9.00
C SER A 510 -8.88 -7.12 -9.80
N GLY A 511 -8.99 -6.08 -10.62
CA GLY A 511 -7.93 -5.62 -11.53
C GLY A 511 -8.01 -6.19 -12.95
N ASP A 512 -8.95 -7.09 -13.24
CA ASP A 512 -9.13 -7.61 -14.61
C ASP A 512 -9.68 -6.53 -15.56
N THR A 513 -9.12 -6.47 -16.77
CA THR A 513 -9.60 -5.59 -17.84
C THR A 513 -10.54 -6.36 -18.78
N PHE A 514 -11.62 -5.71 -19.20
CA PHE A 514 -12.58 -6.21 -20.15
C PHE A 514 -12.60 -5.38 -21.43
N THR A 515 -12.60 -6.05 -22.58
CA THR A 515 -12.70 -5.43 -23.90
C THR A 515 -13.87 -6.00 -24.70
N ASP A 516 -14.19 -5.40 -25.84
CA ASP A 516 -15.18 -5.93 -26.81
C ASP A 516 -14.64 -7.07 -27.69
N GLY A 517 -13.37 -7.45 -27.51
CA GLY A 517 -12.68 -8.47 -28.32
C GLY A 517 -12.06 -7.95 -29.62
N THR A 518 -12.25 -6.67 -29.96
CA THR A 518 -11.54 -6.02 -31.08
C THR A 518 -10.14 -5.56 -30.67
N THR A 519 -9.95 -5.28 -29.38
CA THR A 519 -8.67 -4.86 -28.79
C THR A 519 -8.20 -5.84 -27.72
N THR A 520 -6.88 -5.92 -27.59
CA THR A 520 -6.14 -6.72 -26.60
C THR A 520 -5.57 -5.84 -25.47
N PHE A 521 -6.22 -4.71 -25.19
CA PHE A 521 -5.73 -3.76 -24.21
C PHE A 521 -5.95 -4.28 -22.80
N SER A 522 -4.92 -4.17 -21.97
CA SER A 522 -4.96 -4.45 -20.55
C SER A 522 -4.58 -3.19 -19.80
N MET A 523 -5.37 -2.79 -18.82
CA MET A 523 -4.97 -1.70 -17.93
C MET A 523 -3.74 -2.10 -17.11
N THR A 524 -2.98 -1.10 -16.68
CA THR A 524 -1.87 -1.30 -15.76
C THR A 524 -2.37 -1.86 -14.43
N SER A 525 -1.65 -2.85 -13.89
CA SER A 525 -1.95 -3.44 -12.59
C SER A 525 -1.82 -2.39 -11.49
N MET A 526 -2.71 -2.45 -10.50
CA MET A 526 -2.57 -1.67 -9.28
C MET A 526 -1.37 -2.14 -8.47
N PHE A 527 -0.81 -1.25 -7.65
CA PHE A 527 0.19 -1.64 -6.67
C PHE A 527 -0.46 -2.46 -5.57
N VAL A 528 0.00 -3.71 -5.39
CA VAL A 528 -0.45 -4.59 -4.31
C VAL A 528 0.69 -4.69 -3.30
N PRO A 529 0.52 -4.15 -2.08
CA PRO A 529 1.54 -4.27 -1.04
C PRO A 529 1.71 -5.72 -0.59
N GLU A 530 2.88 -6.05 -0.06
CA GLU A 530 3.13 -7.38 0.48
C GLU A 530 2.48 -7.58 1.85
N PRO A 531 1.88 -8.76 2.11
CA PRO A 531 1.29 -9.06 3.41
C PRO A 531 2.35 -9.09 4.52
N VAL A 532 2.04 -8.48 5.67
CA VAL A 532 2.99 -8.32 6.80
C VAL A 532 2.70 -9.23 7.99
N ILE A 533 1.53 -9.87 8.05
CA ILE A 533 1.14 -10.80 9.11
C ILE A 533 0.65 -12.10 8.50
N SER A 534 1.01 -13.22 9.12
CA SER A 534 0.53 -14.57 8.79
C SER A 534 -0.04 -15.26 10.02
N LEU A 535 -1.18 -15.91 9.86
CA LEU A 535 -1.85 -16.72 10.89
C LEU A 535 -2.19 -18.11 10.33
N SER A 536 -2.09 -19.14 11.16
CA SER A 536 -2.68 -20.44 10.81
C SER A 536 -4.19 -20.38 11.06
N ILE A 537 -4.96 -20.97 10.16
CA ILE A 537 -6.41 -21.03 10.26
C ILE A 537 -6.90 -22.46 10.11
N ARG A 538 -7.85 -22.85 10.97
CA ARG A 538 -8.50 -24.15 10.89
C ARG A 538 -9.99 -24.03 11.20
N PRO A 539 -10.89 -24.69 10.46
CA PRO A 539 -12.31 -24.71 10.82
C PRO A 539 -12.52 -25.49 12.14
N GLU A 540 -13.52 -25.06 12.91
CA GLU A 540 -14.00 -25.80 14.07
C GLU A 540 -14.71 -27.08 13.60
N GLY A 541 -14.17 -28.25 13.98
CA GLY A 541 -14.71 -29.54 13.57
C GLY A 541 -14.16 -30.03 12.23
N ASN A 542 -15.03 -30.60 11.39
CA ASN A 542 -14.64 -31.16 10.10
C ASN A 542 -14.60 -30.07 9.01
N GLU A 543 -13.65 -30.19 8.09
CA GLU A 543 -13.54 -29.28 6.95
C GLU A 543 -14.80 -29.36 6.07
N THR A 544 -15.49 -28.23 5.96
CA THR A 544 -16.64 -28.09 5.06
C THR A 544 -16.19 -27.55 3.71
N PRO A 545 -16.85 -27.89 2.60
CA PRO A 545 -16.57 -27.29 1.28
C PRO A 545 -16.76 -25.76 1.27
N ASN A 546 -17.48 -25.20 2.25
CA ASN A 546 -17.64 -23.76 2.41
C ASN A 546 -16.32 -23.07 2.78
N PHE A 547 -15.44 -23.74 3.53
CA PHE A 547 -14.15 -23.18 3.95
C PHE A 547 -13.26 -22.89 2.73
N SER A 548 -13.04 -23.88 1.86
CA SER A 548 -12.24 -23.69 0.65
C SER A 548 -12.88 -22.71 -0.34
N ARG A 549 -14.22 -22.66 -0.39
CA ARG A 549 -14.95 -21.67 -1.21
C ARG A 549 -14.73 -20.24 -0.71
N ALA A 550 -14.84 -20.02 0.60
CA ALA A 550 -14.63 -18.70 1.22
C ALA A 550 -13.21 -18.19 0.98
N LEU A 551 -12.18 -19.03 1.23
CA LEU A 551 -10.78 -18.66 1.03
C LEU A 551 -10.47 -18.27 -0.42
N ASN A 552 -10.91 -19.08 -1.39
CA ASN A 552 -10.72 -18.78 -2.81
C ASN A 552 -11.45 -17.51 -3.24
N ARG A 553 -12.61 -17.21 -2.65
CA ARG A 553 -13.34 -15.97 -2.94
C ARG A 553 -12.61 -14.77 -2.38
N PHE A 554 -12.23 -14.79 -1.10
CA PHE A 554 -11.54 -13.66 -0.48
C PHE A 554 -10.22 -13.35 -1.16
N GLN A 555 -9.50 -14.36 -1.66
CA GLN A 555 -8.29 -14.17 -2.46
C GLN A 555 -8.56 -13.51 -3.83
N LYS A 556 -9.73 -13.74 -4.45
CA LYS A 556 -10.13 -13.06 -5.69
C LYS A 556 -10.61 -11.62 -5.43
N GLU A 557 -11.26 -11.42 -4.29
CA GLU A 557 -11.78 -10.13 -3.82
C GLU A 557 -10.63 -9.19 -3.45
N ASP A 558 -9.63 -9.68 -2.74
CA ASP A 558 -8.50 -8.92 -2.20
C ASP A 558 -7.17 -9.63 -2.47
N PRO A 559 -6.29 -9.07 -3.32
CA PRO A 559 -5.01 -9.68 -3.65
C PRO A 559 -3.97 -9.59 -2.53
N THR A 560 -4.21 -8.78 -1.48
CA THR A 560 -3.35 -8.77 -0.28
C THR A 560 -3.68 -9.92 0.67
N PHE A 561 -4.87 -10.51 0.56
CA PHE A 561 -5.23 -11.71 1.30
C PHE A 561 -4.68 -12.95 0.59
N ARG A 562 -3.54 -13.47 1.07
CA ARG A 562 -2.91 -14.65 0.49
C ARG A 562 -3.21 -15.88 1.32
N VAL A 563 -3.48 -16.98 0.63
CA VAL A 563 -3.72 -18.28 1.24
C VAL A 563 -2.72 -19.26 0.64
N HIS A 564 -2.02 -20.00 1.48
CA HIS A 564 -1.19 -21.12 1.06
C HIS A 564 -1.28 -22.24 2.10
N VAL A 565 -1.08 -23.48 1.64
CA VAL A 565 -0.92 -24.62 2.52
C VAL A 565 0.57 -24.83 2.70
N ASP A 566 1.03 -24.77 3.95
CA ASP A 566 2.43 -25.01 4.24
C ASP A 566 2.78 -26.48 4.00
N SER A 567 3.83 -26.70 3.20
CA SER A 567 4.22 -28.05 2.75
C SER A 567 4.71 -28.94 3.90
N GLU A 568 5.26 -28.37 4.97
CA GLU A 568 5.83 -29.11 6.09
C GLU A 568 4.79 -29.35 7.20
N SER A 569 4.08 -28.32 7.63
CA SER A 569 3.06 -28.44 8.68
C SER A 569 1.71 -28.96 8.18
N GLN A 570 1.45 -28.89 6.86
CA GLN A 570 0.15 -29.17 6.23
C GLN A 570 -0.99 -28.33 6.82
N GLU A 571 -0.66 -27.18 7.41
CA GLU A 571 -1.63 -26.22 7.91
C GLU A 571 -1.97 -25.19 6.82
N THR A 572 -3.21 -24.73 6.81
CA THR A 572 -3.61 -23.60 5.95
C THR A 572 -3.18 -22.31 6.63
N ILE A 573 -2.34 -21.54 5.96
CA ILE A 573 -1.84 -20.24 6.42
C ILE A 573 -2.51 -19.14 5.61
N ILE A 574 -3.07 -18.16 6.32
CA ILE A 574 -3.58 -16.91 5.76
C ILE A 574 -2.62 -15.77 6.07
N SER A 575 -2.37 -14.93 5.09
CA SER A 575 -1.51 -13.75 5.22
C SER A 575 -2.26 -12.49 4.81
N GLY A 576 -2.02 -11.39 5.51
CA GLY A 576 -2.68 -10.11 5.27
C GLY A 576 -1.92 -8.90 5.78
N MET A 577 -2.54 -7.73 5.67
CA MET A 577 -1.94 -6.42 5.98
C MET A 577 -1.87 -6.09 7.48
N GLY A 578 -2.56 -6.83 8.33
CA GLY A 578 -2.63 -6.56 9.77
C GLY A 578 -3.49 -7.58 10.51
N GLU A 579 -3.55 -7.45 11.83
CA GLU A 579 -4.30 -8.37 12.70
C GLU A 579 -5.80 -8.15 12.54
N LEU A 580 -6.23 -6.88 12.58
CA LEU A 580 -7.62 -6.50 12.34
C LEU A 580 -8.08 -6.93 10.94
N HIS A 581 -7.20 -6.88 9.93
CA HIS A 581 -7.47 -7.41 8.59
C HIS A 581 -7.90 -8.88 8.62
N LEU A 582 -7.08 -9.74 9.23
CA LEU A 582 -7.31 -11.18 9.28
C LEU A 582 -8.50 -11.54 10.17
N ASP A 583 -8.67 -10.85 11.29
CA ASP A 583 -9.82 -11.03 12.19
C ASP A 583 -11.15 -10.76 11.49
N ILE A 584 -11.22 -9.71 10.68
CA ILE A 584 -12.42 -9.38 9.90
C ILE A 584 -12.71 -10.49 8.88
N TYR A 585 -11.70 -11.03 8.18
CA TYR A 585 -11.92 -12.16 7.27
C TYR A 585 -12.38 -13.43 7.98
N VAL A 586 -11.82 -13.74 9.16
CA VAL A 586 -12.26 -14.87 9.99
C VAL A 586 -13.71 -14.68 10.43
N GLU A 587 -14.08 -13.47 10.81
CA GLU A 587 -15.45 -13.15 11.22
C GLU A 587 -16.43 -13.19 10.03
N ARG A 588 -16.00 -12.75 8.85
CA ARG A 588 -16.75 -12.90 7.58
C ARG A 588 -16.95 -14.38 7.23
N MET A 589 -15.97 -15.27 7.42
CA MET A 589 -16.17 -16.72 7.23
C MET A 589 -17.29 -17.25 8.14
N LYS A 590 -17.32 -16.80 9.39
CA LYS A 590 -18.34 -17.21 10.35
C LYS A 590 -19.73 -16.71 9.97
N ARG A 591 -19.87 -15.43 9.59
CA ARG A 591 -21.17 -14.79 9.31
C ARG A 591 -21.70 -15.10 7.90
N GLU A 592 -20.84 -15.05 6.87
CA GLU A 592 -21.24 -15.24 5.47
C GLU A 592 -21.30 -16.72 5.07
N TYR A 593 -20.39 -17.55 5.59
CA TYR A 593 -20.23 -18.95 5.17
C TYR A 593 -20.63 -19.98 6.23
N ASN A 594 -21.01 -19.52 7.43
CA ASN A 594 -21.28 -20.36 8.60
C ASN A 594 -20.12 -21.30 8.95
N VAL A 595 -18.88 -20.85 8.75
CA VAL A 595 -17.68 -21.60 9.13
C VAL A 595 -17.00 -20.87 10.27
N ALA A 596 -17.14 -21.39 11.49
CA ALA A 596 -16.34 -20.93 12.61
C ALA A 596 -14.90 -21.45 12.44
N CYS A 597 -13.92 -20.55 12.60
CA CYS A 597 -12.51 -20.87 12.42
C CYS A 597 -11.73 -20.48 13.69
N VAL A 598 -10.77 -21.33 14.05
CA VAL A 598 -9.78 -21.05 15.09
C VAL A 598 -8.51 -20.56 14.42
N THR A 599 -8.01 -19.43 14.89
CA THR A 599 -6.71 -18.88 14.46
C THR A 599 -5.61 -19.25 15.45
N GLY A 600 -4.40 -19.41 14.92
CA GLY A 600 -3.21 -19.71 15.71
C GLY A 600 -1.96 -19.08 15.11
N LYS A 601 -0.84 -19.19 15.84
CA LYS A 601 0.46 -18.87 15.28
C LYS A 601 0.82 -19.95 14.25
N PRO A 602 1.32 -19.56 13.05
CA PRO A 602 1.90 -20.50 12.11
C PRO A 602 2.99 -21.31 12.79
N ARG A 603 3.06 -22.62 12.49
CA ARG A 603 4.17 -23.43 12.98
C ARG A 603 5.45 -23.00 12.27
N VAL A 604 6.48 -22.77 13.06
CA VAL A 604 7.82 -22.49 12.55
C VAL A 604 8.45 -23.82 12.13
N ALA A 605 9.03 -23.84 10.93
CA ALA A 605 9.78 -24.96 10.38
C ALA A 605 11.14 -25.10 11.09
N PHE A 606 11.13 -25.64 12.31
CA PHE A 606 12.35 -26.03 13.01
C PHE A 606 13.01 -27.22 12.33
N ARG A 607 14.34 -27.31 12.44
CA ARG A 607 15.12 -28.45 11.95
C ARG A 607 15.94 -29.03 13.08
N GLU A 608 16.42 -30.26 12.92
CA GLU A 608 17.39 -30.85 13.84
C GLU A 608 18.69 -31.10 13.08
N THR A 609 19.85 -30.91 13.72
CA THR A 609 21.14 -31.25 13.12
C THR A 609 22.09 -31.79 14.18
N ILE A 610 23.23 -32.32 13.73
CA ILE A 610 24.31 -32.79 14.60
C ILE A 610 25.44 -31.76 14.63
N THR A 611 26.18 -31.71 15.74
CA THR A 611 27.30 -30.76 15.89
C THR A 611 28.67 -31.45 15.86
N GLU A 612 28.72 -32.74 16.22
CA GLU A 612 29.96 -33.52 16.30
C GLU A 612 29.87 -34.79 15.44
N GLU A 613 31.01 -35.27 14.96
CA GLU A 613 31.09 -36.58 14.30
C GLU A 613 30.80 -37.70 15.31
N SER A 614 30.02 -38.71 14.90
CA SER A 614 29.79 -39.90 15.72
C SER A 614 29.86 -41.20 14.92
N LYS A 615 30.64 -42.16 15.42
CA LYS A 615 30.78 -43.49 14.84
C LYS A 615 29.65 -44.41 15.30
N PHE A 616 29.14 -45.22 14.38
CA PHE A 616 28.18 -46.28 14.67
C PHE A 616 28.71 -47.65 14.23
N ASN A 617 28.30 -48.67 14.97
CA ASN A 617 28.47 -50.08 14.61
C ASN A 617 27.21 -50.80 15.07
N TYR A 618 26.19 -50.81 14.21
CA TYR A 618 24.87 -51.31 14.54
C TYR A 618 24.59 -52.62 13.83
N THR A 619 24.06 -53.60 14.57
CA THR A 619 23.65 -54.89 14.02
C THR A 619 22.16 -55.08 14.26
N HIS A 620 21.38 -55.07 13.18
CA HIS A 620 19.98 -55.48 13.19
C HIS A 620 19.90 -57.00 13.05
N LYS A 621 19.51 -57.70 14.11
CA LYS A 621 19.27 -59.15 14.11
C LYS A 621 17.90 -59.46 14.71
N LYS A 622 17.01 -60.05 13.91
CA LYS A 622 15.73 -60.62 14.39
C LYS A 622 15.60 -62.05 13.90
N GLN A 623 15.45 -62.97 14.84
CA GLN A 623 15.10 -64.37 14.60
C GLN A 623 13.72 -64.62 15.23
N SER A 624 12.66 -64.22 14.54
CA SER A 624 11.32 -64.80 14.73
C SER A 624 11.18 -65.95 13.72
N GLY A 625 10.35 -66.98 13.99
CA GLY A 625 10.31 -68.27 13.27
C GLY A 625 9.96 -68.28 11.76
N GLY A 626 10.22 -67.20 11.02
CA GLY A 626 10.19 -67.10 9.55
C GLY A 626 11.55 -66.70 8.96
N SER A 627 11.58 -66.02 7.80
CA SER A 627 12.83 -65.53 7.19
C SER A 627 13.60 -64.63 8.15
N GLY A 628 14.84 -65.01 8.47
CA GLY A 628 15.69 -64.21 9.37
C GLY A 628 15.93 -62.81 8.82
N GLN A 629 16.20 -61.86 9.72
CA GLN A 629 16.67 -60.53 9.37
C GLN A 629 18.05 -60.33 9.98
N PHE A 630 19.05 -60.11 9.14
CA PHE A 630 20.41 -59.77 9.54
C PHE A 630 20.97 -58.66 8.65
N GLY A 631 21.41 -57.57 9.27
CA GLY A 631 22.15 -56.51 8.60
C GLY A 631 23.02 -55.78 9.61
N ARG A 632 24.32 -55.67 9.33
CA ARG A 632 25.25 -54.88 10.14
C ARG A 632 25.86 -53.77 9.30
N VAL A 633 25.83 -52.56 9.84
CA VAL A 633 26.39 -51.36 9.20
C VAL A 633 27.36 -50.68 10.16
N ILE A 634 28.52 -50.29 9.64
CA ILE A 634 29.61 -49.65 10.37
C ILE A 634 30.00 -48.41 9.59
N GLY A 635 30.16 -47.31 10.30
CA GLY A 635 30.51 -46.03 9.68
C GLY A 635 30.40 -44.89 10.67
N ARG A 636 30.18 -43.70 10.13
CA ARG A 636 30.06 -42.47 10.91
C ARG A 636 29.03 -41.51 10.32
N ILE A 637 28.47 -40.69 11.18
CA ILE A 637 27.73 -39.49 10.78
C ILE A 637 28.58 -38.26 11.07
N GLU A 638 28.62 -37.32 10.14
CA GLU A 638 29.36 -36.06 10.27
C GLU A 638 28.47 -34.87 9.87
N PRO A 639 28.60 -33.70 10.54
CA PRO A 639 27.87 -32.51 10.14
C PRO A 639 28.29 -32.05 8.75
N MET A 640 27.35 -31.52 7.98
CA MET A 640 27.58 -31.04 6.63
C MET A 640 26.89 -29.69 6.41
N GLU A 641 27.62 -28.75 5.80
CA GLU A 641 27.04 -27.52 5.26
C GLU A 641 26.38 -27.76 3.90
N THR A 642 25.43 -26.91 3.54
CA THR A 642 24.76 -26.99 2.23
C THR A 642 25.78 -26.93 1.10
N ASP A 643 25.76 -27.95 0.24
CA ASP A 643 26.67 -28.04 -0.89
C ASP A 643 26.34 -26.97 -1.94
N PRO A 644 27.28 -26.06 -2.30
CA PRO A 644 27.05 -24.99 -3.27
C PRO A 644 26.66 -25.47 -4.66
N ASP A 645 27.11 -26.67 -5.06
CA ASP A 645 26.92 -27.19 -6.42
C ASP A 645 25.61 -27.98 -6.56
N THR A 646 25.17 -28.66 -5.50
CA THR A 646 23.97 -29.52 -5.52
C THR A 646 22.77 -28.93 -4.78
N GLY A 647 22.98 -27.91 -3.95
CA GLY A 647 21.96 -27.30 -3.10
C GLY A 647 21.40 -28.23 -2.02
N LYS A 648 22.02 -29.41 -1.81
CA LYS A 648 21.60 -30.40 -0.82
C LYS A 648 22.31 -30.18 0.51
N ASP A 649 21.55 -30.36 1.58
CA ASP A 649 21.99 -30.27 2.97
C ASP A 649 22.26 -31.65 3.60
N THR A 650 22.11 -32.72 2.82
CA THR A 650 22.29 -34.11 3.25
C THR A 650 23.04 -34.90 2.19
N SER A 651 23.94 -35.79 2.62
CA SER A 651 24.70 -36.64 1.69
C SER A 651 24.95 -38.04 2.24
N PHE A 652 24.99 -39.01 1.33
CA PHE A 652 25.34 -40.40 1.61
C PHE A 652 26.64 -40.71 0.87
N ASP A 653 27.70 -41.03 1.61
CA ASP A 653 29.03 -41.36 1.09
C ASP A 653 29.33 -42.84 1.33
N ASN A 654 29.52 -43.60 0.26
CA ASN A 654 29.83 -45.02 0.31
C ASN A 654 31.34 -45.23 0.15
N ARG A 655 32.01 -45.60 1.25
CA ARG A 655 33.45 -45.89 1.30
C ARG A 655 33.77 -47.37 1.50
N ILE A 656 32.83 -48.26 1.23
CA ILE A 656 33.07 -49.71 1.36
C ILE A 656 34.15 -50.15 0.37
N ILE A 657 35.22 -50.74 0.91
CA ILE A 657 36.31 -51.36 0.14
C ILE A 657 36.19 -52.88 0.31
N GLY A 658 35.61 -53.55 -0.68
CA GLY A 658 35.39 -55.01 -0.67
C GLY A 658 33.91 -55.41 -0.70
N GLY A 659 33.63 -56.72 -0.69
CA GLY A 659 32.29 -57.29 -0.86
C GLY A 659 31.53 -57.64 0.44
N ASN A 660 31.91 -57.05 1.58
CA ASN A 660 31.34 -57.38 2.90
C ASN A 660 29.82 -57.10 3.00
N ILE A 661 29.37 -56.06 2.30
CA ILE A 661 27.95 -55.81 2.02
C ILE A 661 27.79 -55.93 0.49
N PRO A 662 26.90 -56.81 -0.01
CA PRO A 662 26.57 -56.86 -1.42
C PRO A 662 26.06 -55.52 -1.96
N ASN A 663 26.60 -55.06 -3.10
CA ASN A 663 26.26 -53.76 -3.70
C ASN A 663 24.75 -53.54 -3.91
N GLN A 664 23.98 -54.63 -4.11
CA GLN A 664 22.52 -54.58 -4.23
C GLN A 664 21.80 -54.03 -2.99
N PHE A 665 22.41 -54.07 -1.80
CA PHE A 665 21.81 -53.59 -0.55
C PHE A 665 22.20 -52.15 -0.20
N ILE A 666 23.15 -51.54 -0.91
CA ILE A 666 23.60 -50.17 -0.63
C ILE A 666 22.48 -49.14 -0.85
N PRO A 667 21.68 -49.20 -1.94
CA PRO A 667 20.52 -48.31 -2.09
C PRO A 667 19.48 -48.46 -0.97
N ALA A 668 19.39 -49.64 -0.36
CA ALA A 668 18.50 -49.88 0.78
C ALA A 668 18.96 -49.16 2.05
N ILE A 669 20.28 -49.11 2.26
CA ILE A 669 20.91 -48.38 3.37
C ILE A 669 20.70 -46.88 3.16
N GLU A 670 20.94 -46.37 1.95
CA GLU A 670 20.70 -44.96 1.59
C GLU A 670 19.24 -44.57 1.82
N LYS A 671 18.29 -45.40 1.38
CA LYS A 671 16.86 -45.19 1.63
C LYS A 671 16.52 -45.22 3.12
N GLY A 672 17.14 -46.12 3.88
CA GLY A 672 17.00 -46.17 5.35
C GLY A 672 17.55 -44.92 6.04
N PHE A 673 18.64 -44.35 5.53
CA PHE A 673 19.17 -43.07 5.98
C PHE A 673 18.20 -41.92 5.68
N GLN A 674 17.67 -41.82 4.45
CA GLN A 674 16.68 -40.81 4.08
C GLN A 674 15.44 -40.86 5.00
N GLU A 675 14.92 -42.05 5.30
CA GLU A 675 13.80 -42.21 6.22
C GLU A 675 14.12 -41.90 7.68
N ALA A 676 15.39 -42.03 8.07
CA ALA A 676 15.83 -41.65 9.40
C ALA A 676 15.88 -40.12 9.57
N LEU A 677 16.04 -39.37 8.46
CA LEU A 677 16.05 -37.91 8.45
C LEU A 677 14.66 -37.29 8.60
N ASP A 678 13.59 -37.98 8.18
CA ASP A 678 12.22 -37.44 8.20
C ASP A 678 11.72 -37.09 9.61
N ARG A 679 12.20 -37.81 10.64
CA ARG A 679 11.74 -37.62 12.03
C ARG A 679 12.88 -37.63 13.03
N GLY A 680 13.21 -36.42 13.50
CA GLY A 680 14.13 -36.13 14.58
C GLY A 680 13.80 -36.80 15.92
N LEU A 681 14.83 -36.99 16.74
CA LEU A 681 14.72 -37.61 18.05
C LEU A 681 14.47 -36.59 19.17
N LEU A 682 14.84 -35.32 18.97
CA LEU A 682 14.70 -34.29 20.00
C LEU A 682 13.27 -33.75 20.09
N THR A 683 12.72 -33.38 18.94
CA THR A 683 11.43 -32.70 18.80
C THR A 683 10.56 -33.25 17.68
N GLY A 684 11.08 -34.21 16.91
CA GLY A 684 10.33 -34.85 15.83
C GLY A 684 10.27 -34.04 14.55
N HIS A 685 11.10 -33.01 14.41
CA HIS A 685 11.25 -32.22 13.18
C HIS A 685 12.23 -32.91 12.22
N GLN A 686 12.22 -32.50 10.95
CA GLN A 686 13.12 -33.06 9.95
C GLN A 686 14.59 -32.74 10.29
N ILE A 687 15.46 -33.71 10.08
CA ILE A 687 16.90 -33.59 10.30
C ILE A 687 17.56 -33.09 9.02
N SER A 688 18.39 -32.04 9.12
CA SER A 688 19.17 -31.46 8.03
C SER A 688 20.66 -31.37 8.40
N GLY A 689 21.52 -31.07 7.43
CA GLY A 689 22.94 -30.82 7.66
C GLY A 689 23.73 -32.07 8.09
N CYS A 690 23.34 -33.25 7.60
CA CYS A 690 23.92 -34.53 8.02
C CYS A 690 24.49 -35.31 6.84
N ARG A 691 25.73 -35.78 6.98
CA ARG A 691 26.36 -36.74 6.08
C ARG A 691 26.47 -38.10 6.73
N PHE A 692 26.03 -39.14 6.01
CA PHE A 692 26.17 -40.54 6.41
C PHE A 692 27.32 -41.19 5.62
N VAL A 693 28.38 -41.58 6.30
CA VAL A 693 29.54 -42.25 5.70
C VAL A 693 29.49 -43.74 6.05
N LEU A 694 29.29 -44.58 5.04
CA LEU A 694 29.30 -46.03 5.17
C LEU A 694 30.72 -46.56 4.93
N GLU A 695 31.35 -47.11 5.96
CA GLU A 695 32.75 -47.56 5.92
C GLU A 695 32.87 -49.08 5.76
N ASP A 696 32.06 -49.86 6.49
CA ASP A 696 32.11 -51.33 6.47
C ASP A 696 30.78 -51.94 6.96
N GLY A 697 30.66 -53.26 6.96
CA GLY A 697 29.51 -53.95 7.52
C GLY A 697 29.58 -55.46 7.37
N SER A 698 28.46 -56.15 7.57
CA SER A 698 28.39 -57.59 7.34
C SER A 698 27.01 -58.04 6.90
N ALA A 699 26.98 -58.90 5.89
CA ALA A 699 25.78 -59.61 5.44
C ALA A 699 25.83 -61.10 5.83
N HIS A 700 24.66 -61.73 5.94
CA HIS A 700 24.47 -63.17 6.08
C HIS A 700 23.82 -63.71 4.82
N SER A 701 24.29 -64.85 4.31
CA SER A 701 23.87 -65.38 3.01
C SER A 701 22.38 -65.72 2.90
N VAL A 702 21.74 -66.05 4.03
CA VAL A 702 20.33 -66.49 4.07
C VAL A 702 19.41 -65.46 4.75
N ASP A 703 19.94 -64.69 5.71
CA ASP A 703 19.14 -63.83 6.58
C ASP A 703 19.22 -62.34 6.20
N SER A 704 20.09 -61.97 5.25
CA SER A 704 20.18 -60.59 4.78
C SER A 704 19.21 -60.30 3.64
N ASN A 705 18.41 -59.27 3.83
CA ASN A 705 17.48 -58.74 2.84
C ASN A 705 17.51 -57.21 2.86
N GLU A 706 16.87 -56.59 1.86
CA GLU A 706 16.78 -55.13 1.70
C GLU A 706 16.24 -54.45 2.96
N LEU A 707 15.19 -55.02 3.54
CA LEU A 707 14.53 -54.50 4.74
C LEU A 707 15.45 -54.55 5.98
N ALA A 708 16.27 -55.59 6.13
CA ALA A 708 17.19 -55.74 7.25
C ALA A 708 18.29 -54.66 7.22
N PHE A 709 18.84 -54.37 6.03
CA PHE A 709 19.83 -53.30 5.87
C PHE A 709 19.22 -51.90 5.99
N ARG A 710 18.00 -51.70 5.51
CA ARG A 710 17.23 -50.45 5.72
C ARG A 710 16.95 -50.18 7.20
N LEU A 711 16.48 -51.18 7.94
CA LEU A 711 16.28 -51.08 9.40
C LEU A 711 17.60 -50.94 10.16
N ALA A 712 18.67 -51.61 9.71
CA ALA A 712 20.00 -51.44 10.27
C ALA A 712 20.51 -50.00 10.13
N ALA A 713 20.30 -49.37 8.97
CA ALA A 713 20.65 -47.96 8.74
C ALA A 713 19.88 -47.02 9.68
N ILE A 714 18.57 -47.21 9.83
CA ILE A 714 17.74 -46.41 10.75
C ILE A 714 18.21 -46.57 12.20
N GLY A 715 18.49 -47.80 12.63
CA GLY A 715 18.98 -48.09 13.98
C GLY A 715 20.37 -47.48 14.24
N ALA A 716 21.27 -47.62 13.26
CA ALA A 716 22.61 -47.05 13.30
C ALA A 716 22.60 -45.53 13.42
N PHE A 717 21.79 -44.88 12.57
CA PHE A 717 21.64 -43.44 12.58
C PHE A 717 21.10 -42.95 13.91
N ARG A 718 20.06 -43.58 14.47
CA ARG A 718 19.48 -43.19 15.76
C ARG A 718 20.46 -43.31 16.93
N GLU A 719 21.28 -44.36 16.95
CA GLU A 719 22.29 -44.55 18.00
C GLU A 719 23.41 -43.50 17.91
N ALA A 720 23.90 -43.22 16.70
CA ALA A 720 24.92 -42.19 16.49
C ALA A 720 24.38 -40.78 16.71
N PHE A 721 23.14 -40.50 16.28
CA PHE A 721 22.52 -39.18 16.40
C PHE A 721 22.47 -38.68 17.84
N GLN A 722 22.17 -39.54 18.82
CA GLN A 722 22.19 -39.16 20.24
C GLN A 722 23.60 -38.87 20.77
N LYS A 723 24.62 -39.56 20.23
CA LYS A 723 26.03 -39.39 20.60
C LYS A 723 26.66 -38.17 19.92
N ALA A 724 26.09 -37.70 18.81
CA ALA A 724 26.58 -36.61 17.97
C ALA A 724 26.18 -35.19 18.45
N LYS A 725 25.74 -35.06 19.71
CA LYS A 725 25.25 -33.82 20.35
C LYS A 725 24.28 -33.06 19.43
N PRO A 726 23.06 -33.59 19.23
CA PRO A 726 22.11 -32.99 18.31
C PRO A 726 21.57 -31.66 18.88
N VAL A 727 21.34 -30.71 17.98
CA VAL A 727 20.80 -29.38 18.27
C VAL A 727 19.59 -29.09 17.40
N ILE A 728 18.72 -28.21 17.89
CA ILE A 728 17.57 -27.72 17.13
C ILE A 728 17.98 -26.44 16.42
N LEU A 729 17.59 -26.31 15.16
CA LEU A 729 17.77 -25.11 14.37
C LEU A 729 16.44 -24.38 14.19
N GLU A 730 16.47 -23.06 14.29
CA GLU A 730 15.37 -22.16 13.95
C GLU A 730 15.66 -21.35 12.69
N PRO A 731 14.64 -21.03 11.88
CA PRO A 731 14.81 -20.17 10.72
C PRO A 731 15.04 -18.72 11.16
N VAL A 732 16.10 -18.12 10.62
CA VAL A 732 16.47 -16.72 10.79
C VAL A 732 16.09 -15.95 9.53
N MET A 733 15.46 -14.81 9.74
CA MET A 733 15.00 -13.90 8.70
C MET A 733 15.94 -12.70 8.63
N THR A 734 16.25 -12.27 7.40
CA THR A 734 16.76 -10.91 7.17
C THR A 734 15.56 -9.98 7.17
N VAL A 735 15.51 -9.05 8.11
CA VAL A 735 14.44 -8.07 8.32
C VAL A 735 14.96 -6.71 7.90
N GLU A 736 14.26 -6.06 6.98
CA GLU A 736 14.52 -4.68 6.58
C GLU A 736 13.38 -3.80 7.10
N VAL A 737 13.70 -2.78 7.89
CA VAL A 737 12.72 -1.86 8.48
C VAL A 737 12.97 -0.46 7.95
N VAL A 738 11.94 0.16 7.39
CA VAL A 738 11.98 1.55 6.92
C VAL A 738 11.07 2.39 7.82
N ALA A 739 11.62 3.43 8.45
CA ALA A 739 10.85 4.33 9.30
C ALA A 739 11.48 5.73 9.37
N PRO A 740 10.74 6.75 9.85
CA PRO A 740 11.29 8.08 10.08
C PRO A 740 12.38 8.12 11.15
N ILE A 741 13.37 8.99 10.96
CA ILE A 741 14.57 9.12 11.83
C ILE A 741 14.20 9.38 13.29
N GLU A 742 13.10 10.10 13.55
CA GLU A 742 12.59 10.38 14.89
C GLU A 742 12.33 9.12 15.75
N PHE A 743 12.10 7.96 15.12
CA PHE A 743 11.81 6.70 15.79
C PHE A 743 12.97 5.71 15.77
N GLN A 744 14.15 6.08 15.24
CA GLN A 744 15.28 5.17 15.06
C GLN A 744 15.66 4.44 16.36
N GLY A 745 15.77 5.16 17.48
CA GLY A 745 16.10 4.57 18.77
C GLY A 745 15.06 3.56 19.27
N ASN A 746 13.77 3.81 19.03
CA ASN A 746 12.69 2.91 19.44
C ASN A 746 12.71 1.61 18.63
N VAL A 747 12.91 1.71 17.30
CA VAL A 747 12.94 0.56 16.40
C VAL A 747 14.13 -0.35 16.70
N ILE A 748 15.32 0.23 16.87
CA ILE A 748 16.53 -0.49 17.29
C ILE A 748 16.32 -1.19 18.64
N GLY A 749 15.73 -0.47 19.62
CA GLY A 749 15.41 -1.04 20.92
C GLY A 749 14.46 -2.25 20.84
N ALA A 750 13.44 -2.18 19.99
CA ALA A 750 12.47 -3.26 19.83
C ALA A 750 13.06 -4.50 19.14
N LEU A 751 13.94 -4.33 18.15
CA LEU A 751 14.63 -5.46 17.52
C LEU A 751 15.60 -6.12 18.49
N ASN A 752 16.31 -5.34 19.31
CA ASN A 752 17.16 -5.87 20.38
C ASN A 752 16.35 -6.65 21.43
N GLN A 753 15.14 -6.19 21.79
CA GLN A 753 14.24 -6.93 22.68
C GLN A 753 13.82 -8.29 22.09
N ARG A 754 13.74 -8.38 20.76
CA ARG A 754 13.48 -9.61 19.99
C ARG A 754 14.75 -10.39 19.65
N LYS A 755 15.87 -10.07 20.32
CA LYS A 755 17.18 -10.71 20.14
C LYS A 755 17.70 -10.62 18.69
N GLY A 756 17.25 -9.62 17.95
CA GLY A 756 17.73 -9.35 16.60
C GLY A 756 19.17 -8.86 16.61
N THR A 757 19.95 -9.29 15.63
CA THR A 757 21.30 -8.78 15.39
C THR A 757 21.24 -7.74 14.28
N ILE A 758 21.60 -6.50 14.59
CA ILE A 758 21.60 -5.42 13.60
C ILE A 758 22.82 -5.59 12.69
N VAL A 759 22.58 -5.65 11.38
CA VAL A 759 23.61 -5.79 10.35
C VAL A 759 24.04 -4.41 9.86
N ASP A 760 23.08 -3.57 9.48
CA ASP A 760 23.34 -2.26 8.88
C ASP A 760 22.24 -1.25 9.19
N THR A 761 22.57 0.04 9.13
CA THR A 761 21.63 1.15 9.28
C THR A 761 21.97 2.26 8.31
N GLU A 762 21.18 2.41 7.27
CA GLU A 762 21.27 3.50 6.31
C GLU A 762 20.34 4.64 6.72
N VAL A 763 20.87 5.86 6.85
CA VAL A 763 20.08 7.06 7.14
C VAL A 763 20.02 7.94 5.90
N ARG A 764 18.81 8.22 5.41
CA ARG A 764 18.52 9.22 4.36
C ARG A 764 17.89 10.46 5.02
N ASP A 765 17.61 11.51 4.27
CA ASP A 765 17.24 12.83 4.84
C ASP A 765 16.03 12.79 5.81
N ASP A 766 14.94 12.08 5.46
CA ASP A 766 13.70 12.03 6.26
C ASP A 766 13.37 10.62 6.83
N GLU A 767 14.06 9.57 6.35
CA GLU A 767 13.81 8.16 6.68
C GLU A 767 15.12 7.39 6.89
N PHE A 768 15.08 6.34 7.71
CA PHE A 768 16.19 5.40 7.84
C PHE A 768 15.72 3.99 7.45
N THR A 769 16.63 3.23 6.88
CA THR A 769 16.49 1.80 6.58
C THR A 769 17.41 1.03 7.51
N LEU A 770 16.86 0.05 8.23
CA LEU A 770 17.56 -0.78 9.19
C LEU A 770 17.48 -2.24 8.79
N THR A 771 18.63 -2.88 8.59
CA THR A 771 18.72 -4.29 8.24
C THR A 771 19.17 -5.08 9.46
N ALA A 772 18.39 -6.08 9.87
CA ALA A 772 18.65 -6.90 11.05
C ALA A 772 18.34 -8.38 10.79
N GLU A 773 19.02 -9.27 11.48
CA GLU A 773 18.77 -10.71 11.47
C GLU A 773 18.00 -11.11 12.72
N VAL A 774 16.80 -11.68 12.54
CA VAL A 774 15.91 -12.04 13.66
C VAL A 774 15.33 -13.44 13.43
N ALA A 775 15.22 -14.24 14.49
CA ALA A 775 14.54 -15.52 14.42
C ALA A 775 13.05 -15.34 14.08
N LEU A 776 12.52 -16.14 13.15
CA LEU A 776 11.12 -16.04 12.71
C LEU A 776 10.13 -16.21 13.89
N ASN A 777 10.48 -17.06 14.86
CA ASN A 777 9.66 -17.29 16.05
C ASN A 777 9.52 -16.02 16.92
N ASP A 778 10.54 -15.18 16.95
CA ASP A 778 10.54 -13.92 17.69
C ASP A 778 9.95 -12.76 16.87
N MET A 779 9.56 -12.96 15.60
CA MET A 779 8.96 -11.93 14.74
C MET A 779 7.42 -11.87 14.81
N PHE A 780 6.76 -12.86 15.41
CA PHE A 780 5.30 -12.84 15.54
C PHE A 780 4.82 -11.60 16.31
N GLY A 781 3.84 -10.89 15.74
CA GLY A 781 3.29 -9.64 16.29
C GLY A 781 4.22 -8.43 16.19
N TYR A 782 5.36 -8.51 15.48
CA TYR A 782 6.26 -7.37 15.32
C TYR A 782 5.59 -6.21 14.56
N SER A 783 4.77 -6.50 13.54
CA SER A 783 4.03 -5.49 12.77
C SER A 783 3.21 -4.54 13.66
N SER A 784 2.43 -5.09 14.59
CA SER A 784 1.61 -4.30 15.53
C SER A 784 2.46 -3.46 16.47
N GLN A 785 3.57 -4.00 16.97
CA GLN A 785 4.53 -3.28 17.82
C GLN A 785 5.24 -2.15 17.06
N LEU A 786 5.73 -2.42 15.84
CA LEU A 786 6.40 -1.48 14.95
C LEU A 786 5.50 -0.29 14.65
N ARG A 787 4.24 -0.55 14.28
CA ARG A 787 3.26 0.51 14.05
C ARG A 787 2.99 1.31 15.33
N GLY A 788 2.86 0.65 16.48
CA GLY A 788 2.69 1.33 17.77
C GLY A 788 3.83 2.32 18.08
N MET A 789 5.09 1.91 17.90
CA MET A 789 6.25 2.73 18.26
C MET A 789 6.64 3.79 17.21
N THR A 790 6.24 3.59 15.94
CA THR A 790 6.51 4.53 14.83
C THR A 790 5.29 5.39 14.47
N GLN A 791 4.25 5.38 15.31
CA GLN A 791 2.96 6.03 15.04
C GLN A 791 2.34 5.58 13.70
N GLY A 792 2.58 4.35 13.27
CA GLY A 792 2.08 3.77 12.03
C GLY A 792 2.82 4.17 10.76
N LYS A 793 4.00 4.79 10.88
CA LYS A 793 4.83 5.21 9.73
C LYS A 793 5.89 4.16 9.33
N GLY A 794 6.19 3.22 10.21
CA GLY A 794 7.20 2.18 9.96
C GLY A 794 6.63 1.01 9.16
N GLU A 795 7.40 0.56 8.18
CA GLU A 795 7.16 -0.63 7.36
C GLU A 795 8.33 -1.60 7.55
N PHE A 796 8.08 -2.90 7.40
CA PHE A 796 9.16 -3.89 7.36
C PHE A 796 8.87 -4.98 6.33
N SER A 797 9.93 -5.49 5.73
CA SER A 797 9.94 -6.72 4.94
C SER A 797 10.84 -7.75 5.64
N MET A 798 10.61 -9.03 5.36
CA MET A 798 11.49 -10.08 5.86
C MET A 798 11.61 -11.22 4.86
N GLU A 799 12.83 -11.72 4.69
CA GLU A 799 13.16 -12.82 3.80
C GLU A 799 13.89 -13.93 4.56
N TYR A 800 13.65 -15.18 4.19
CA TYR A 800 14.36 -16.31 4.77
C TYR A 800 15.84 -16.23 4.42
N LYS A 801 16.70 -16.27 5.44
CA LYS A 801 18.16 -16.26 5.27
C LYS A 801 18.72 -17.67 5.38
N THR A 802 18.72 -18.21 6.59
CA THR A 802 19.31 -19.51 6.94
C THR A 802 18.67 -20.06 8.23
N HIS A 803 18.94 -21.33 8.54
CA HIS A 803 18.67 -21.91 9.86
C HIS A 803 19.88 -21.74 10.78
N GLN A 804 19.64 -21.35 12.04
CA GLN A 804 20.68 -21.22 13.06
C GLN A 804 20.31 -22.00 14.33
N PRO A 805 21.31 -22.44 15.14
CA PRO A 805 21.05 -23.14 16.39
C PRO A 805 20.22 -22.30 17.37
N VAL A 806 19.17 -22.93 17.91
CA VAL A 806 18.31 -22.35 18.93
C VAL A 806 19.08 -22.16 20.24
N MET A 807 18.72 -21.13 21.01
CA MET A 807 19.29 -20.94 22.35
C MET A 807 19.04 -22.16 23.27
N PRO A 808 20.00 -22.57 24.12
CA PRO A 808 19.88 -23.78 24.94
C PRO A 808 18.63 -23.84 25.83
N ASN A 809 18.16 -22.70 26.34
CA ASN A 809 16.94 -22.63 27.16
C ASN A 809 15.69 -22.96 26.34
N VAL A 810 15.57 -22.39 25.14
CA VAL A 810 14.43 -22.62 24.24
C VAL A 810 14.44 -24.05 23.72
N GLN A 811 15.63 -24.59 23.39
CA GLN A 811 15.79 -25.99 23.01
C GLN A 811 15.27 -26.94 24.11
N LYS A 812 15.61 -26.67 25.38
CA LYS A 812 15.14 -27.47 26.52
C LYS A 812 13.61 -27.43 26.66
N ASP A 813 13.02 -26.24 26.57
CA ASP A 813 11.57 -26.06 26.65
C ASP A 813 10.83 -26.82 25.53
N MET A 814 11.38 -26.78 24.30
CA MET A 814 10.83 -27.52 23.16
C MET A 814 10.92 -29.05 23.35
N MET A 815 12.04 -29.54 23.88
CA MET A 815 12.21 -30.97 24.19
C MET A 815 11.21 -31.43 25.27
N ASP A 816 11.00 -30.63 26.31
CA ASP A 816 10.05 -30.94 27.38
C ASP A 816 8.59 -30.90 26.88
N ALA A 817 8.25 -29.96 26.00
CA ALA A 817 6.95 -29.91 25.32
C ALA A 817 6.72 -31.15 24.44
N PHE A 818 7.74 -31.58 23.70
CA PHE A 818 7.66 -32.78 22.88
C PHE A 818 7.49 -34.05 23.71
N ARG A 819 8.23 -34.18 24.82
CA ARG A 819 8.09 -35.30 25.77
C ARG A 819 6.69 -35.38 26.36
N LYS A 820 6.11 -34.24 26.79
CA LYS A 820 4.72 -34.19 27.28
C LYS A 820 3.73 -34.65 26.22
N LYS A 821 3.91 -34.22 24.97
CA LYS A 821 3.05 -34.61 23.84
C LYS A 821 3.17 -36.10 23.49
N GLN A 822 4.33 -36.70 23.69
CA GLN A 822 4.51 -38.15 23.55
C GLN A 822 3.85 -38.94 24.68
N LEU A 823 3.90 -38.44 25.92
CA LEU A 823 3.27 -39.08 27.07
C LEU A 823 1.73 -38.98 27.07
N SER A 824 1.18 -37.97 26.40
CA SER A 824 -0.27 -37.79 26.24
C SER A 824 -0.88 -38.61 25.09
N LYS A 825 -0.04 -39.22 24.25
CA LYS A 825 -0.44 -40.12 23.15
C LYS A 825 -0.24 -41.56 23.59
#